data_AF-A0A9Q9SUV9-F1
#
_entry.id   AF-A0A9Q9SUV9-F1
#
_cell.length_a   1.000
_cell.length_b   1.000
_cell.length_c   1.000
_cell.angle_alpha   90.00
_cell.angle_beta   90.00
_cell.angle_gamma   90.00
#
_symmetry.space_group_name_H-M   'P 1'
#
loop_
_entity.id
_entity.type
_entity.pdbx_description
1 polymer ?
#
loop_
_entity_poly.entity_id
_entity_poly.type
_entity_poly.pdbx_seq_one_letter_code
_entity_poly.pdbx_strand_id
1 'polypeptide(L)'
;MPVTPTYPGVYVEEIPSGVRTITGVATSITAFIGRAKKGATNDPILINSYGEYERIFGGLWNESTMGFAVRDFYTNGGSQAVIVRLFNPGEMQATDTNGVFETVSAIKTAADNDTEPEKNAGIEEAKNNHLDNTPPPPVSDPNSWPEQNTEAGKIAKDFAIEMYNSNVWAAVDDIKNAGNEASGITAAKRHLDNKDPRPLGEPKTWPYQNTERGQTAKEIAIELHKLQDVIPIVTDIQGTDNKEDAILAAQTYLDSEPSEPSNDPNTWPEQTTVPGKIAKEMAININELSDNLTGDDYKEEVDIIIGNVLESHGLINIVSAEDYSGRVDIIIESLKIDVSDEKYTKDIDKIVADLQIRQKAQLSVGETDNTTLLLEAANEGSWGNELRARVDYNGLEASSPLFNLSVRDGGTGEVETFQNLSVDENETRYIKKVLEKDSQLVRMLGNPPSARPEENPSTWEEIEDQIDEGSREEEKKKFKAEGVWYELCSNGVEPINRAGDGDPLESNNFTEGEGDKTGIYALEKADLFNLLCIPPYKQAADGLDVETGVIDKAIAYCEKRRAMMIIDSPSGWKKKEDAKSGINNQVGSTSKNAAVFFPRLVMPNPLKENQIEVFAACGAVAGIFARTDSTRGVWKAPAGLEAVLKGVIALSVPLTDPENGELNPLGINCLRNRPPAGKIVWGSRTRVGDDMLASEWKYIPVRRLALYLEETLYRNTKWAVFEPNDEPLWSQLRLSIGSFMQNLFKQGAFQGSSPKDAYFVKCDKETTTQYDIDRGIVNIMIGFAPLKPAEFVILKFQQIAGQS
;
A
#
# COMPACT_ATOMS: atom_id res chain seq x y z
N MET A 1 42.22 -11.80 -51.63
CA MET A 1 43.36 -10.99 -52.11
C MET A 1 43.00 -10.56 -53.52
N PRO A 2 43.13 -9.26 -53.87
CA PRO A 2 42.80 -8.80 -55.21
C PRO A 2 43.69 -9.52 -56.24
N VAL A 3 43.08 -10.02 -57.30
CA VAL A 3 43.78 -10.76 -58.34
C VAL A 3 44.64 -9.76 -59.12
N THR A 4 45.96 -9.92 -59.10
CA THR A 4 46.87 -9.06 -59.89
C THR A 4 47.11 -9.73 -61.25
N PRO A 5 46.51 -9.22 -62.35
CA PRO A 5 46.63 -9.86 -63.65
C PRO A 5 48.05 -9.72 -64.20
N THR A 6 48.67 -10.84 -64.57
CA THR A 6 50.07 -10.89 -65.05
C THR A 6 50.18 -11.28 -66.53
N TYR A 7 49.09 -11.70 -67.16
CA TYR A 7 49.04 -12.06 -68.60
C TYR A 7 47.62 -11.89 -69.19
N PRO A 8 47.45 -11.84 -70.53
CA PRO A 8 46.13 -11.78 -71.15
C PRO A 8 45.32 -13.06 -70.86
N GLY A 9 44.16 -12.92 -70.21
CA GLY A 9 43.29 -14.05 -69.82
C GLY A 9 42.02 -13.56 -69.12
N VAL A 10 41.09 -14.48 -68.82
CA VAL A 10 39.91 -14.22 -67.99
C VAL A 10 40.26 -14.54 -66.54
N TYR A 11 40.11 -13.57 -65.65
CA TYR A 11 40.34 -13.72 -64.21
C TYR A 11 39.00 -13.79 -63.50
N VAL A 12 38.84 -14.77 -62.62
CA VAL A 12 37.66 -14.92 -61.76
C VAL A 12 38.10 -14.59 -60.33
N GLU A 13 37.54 -13.53 -59.77
CA GLU A 13 37.66 -13.19 -58.36
C GLU A 13 36.36 -13.59 -57.66
N GLU A 14 36.43 -14.56 -56.76
CA GLU A 14 35.31 -14.87 -55.87
C GLU A 14 35.27 -13.84 -54.74
N ILE A 15 34.36 -12.88 -54.87
CA ILE A 15 33.99 -11.96 -53.79
C ILE A 15 33.24 -12.80 -52.74
N PRO A 16 33.69 -12.87 -51.48
CA PRO A 16 32.91 -13.54 -50.45
C PRO A 16 31.56 -12.85 -50.34
N SER A 17 30.49 -13.58 -50.66
CA SER A 17 29.12 -13.16 -50.40
C SER A 17 28.87 -13.19 -48.88
N GLY A 18 29.40 -12.18 -48.18
CA GLY A 18 29.08 -11.91 -46.78
C GLY A 18 27.71 -11.26 -46.65
N VAL A 19 26.66 -11.83 -47.27
CA VAL A 19 25.30 -11.30 -47.15
C VAL A 19 24.88 -11.45 -45.70
N ARG A 20 24.89 -10.33 -44.98
CA ARG A 20 24.41 -10.27 -43.60
C ARG A 20 22.90 -10.30 -43.63
N THR A 21 22.32 -11.37 -43.11
CA THR A 21 20.86 -11.54 -42.99
C THR A 21 20.32 -10.63 -41.90
N ILE A 22 19.29 -9.86 -42.23
CA ILE A 22 18.55 -9.04 -41.27
C ILE A 22 17.49 -9.93 -40.61
N THR A 23 17.49 -9.97 -39.28
CA THR A 23 16.43 -10.62 -38.50
C THR A 23 15.51 -9.55 -37.93
N GLY A 24 14.21 -9.77 -38.07
CA GLY A 24 13.17 -8.91 -37.53
C GLY A 24 13.23 -8.78 -36.02
N VAL A 25 12.99 -7.58 -35.50
CA VAL A 25 12.85 -7.34 -34.05
C VAL A 25 11.49 -7.85 -33.54
N ALA A 26 11.33 -7.94 -32.22
CA ALA A 26 9.99 -8.18 -31.65
C ALA A 26 9.03 -7.02 -32.01
N THR A 27 7.74 -7.33 -32.16
CA THR A 27 6.71 -6.36 -32.61
C THR A 27 5.68 -6.00 -31.54
N SER A 28 5.68 -6.71 -30.41
CA SER A 28 4.62 -6.68 -29.40
C SER A 28 5.11 -6.70 -27.95
N ILE A 29 6.39 -6.42 -27.69
CA ILE A 29 6.87 -6.22 -26.30
C ILE A 29 6.13 -5.00 -25.74
N THR A 30 5.32 -5.21 -24.72
CA THR A 30 4.44 -4.16 -24.18
C THR A 30 4.99 -3.63 -22.86
N ALA A 31 5.28 -2.33 -22.81
CA ALA A 31 5.67 -1.65 -21.60
C ALA A 31 4.43 -1.22 -20.81
N PHE A 32 4.40 -1.54 -19.51
CA PHE A 32 3.42 -1.05 -18.55
C PHE A 32 4.14 -0.19 -17.52
N ILE A 33 3.59 1.01 -17.27
CA ILE A 33 4.11 1.92 -16.25
C ILE A 33 3.00 2.21 -15.25
N GLY A 34 3.28 2.01 -13.96
CA GLY A 34 2.30 2.24 -12.90
C GLY A 34 2.77 1.72 -11.55
N ARG A 35 1.84 1.67 -10.58
CA ARG A 35 2.14 1.24 -9.21
C ARG A 35 2.01 -0.28 -9.08
N ALA A 36 2.85 -0.90 -8.26
CA ALA A 36 2.75 -2.32 -7.89
C ALA A 36 2.98 -2.50 -6.38
N LYS A 37 2.49 -3.61 -5.82
CA LYS A 37 2.60 -3.93 -4.39
C LYS A 37 4.07 -4.08 -3.96
N LYS A 38 4.90 -4.71 -4.78
CA LYS A 38 6.36 -4.85 -4.56
C LYS A 38 7.15 -4.78 -5.86
N GLY A 39 8.48 -4.93 -5.78
CA GLY A 39 9.40 -4.98 -6.92
C GLY A 39 10.24 -3.72 -7.12
N ALA A 40 11.25 -3.78 -7.99
CA ALA A 40 12.20 -2.68 -8.20
C ALA A 40 11.53 -1.41 -8.75
N THR A 41 11.75 -0.28 -8.09
CA THR A 41 11.21 1.03 -8.47
C THR A 41 12.08 1.68 -9.54
N ASN A 42 11.46 2.25 -10.59
CA ASN A 42 12.14 2.89 -11.72
C ASN A 42 13.16 2.01 -12.47
N ASP A 43 13.04 0.69 -12.34
CA ASP A 43 13.86 -0.28 -13.07
C ASP A 43 12.96 -1.15 -13.96
N PRO A 44 13.15 -1.12 -15.30
CA PRO A 44 12.32 -1.89 -16.20
C PRO A 44 12.67 -3.38 -16.15
N ILE A 45 11.72 -4.21 -15.70
CA ILE A 45 11.90 -5.66 -15.67
C ILE A 45 11.11 -6.30 -16.81
N LEU A 46 11.81 -7.06 -17.65
CA LEU A 46 11.17 -7.89 -18.68
C LEU A 46 10.61 -9.17 -18.05
N ILE A 47 9.32 -9.40 -18.27
CA ILE A 47 8.59 -10.60 -17.85
C ILE A 47 7.97 -11.31 -19.06
N ASN A 48 7.79 -12.62 -18.95
CA ASN A 48 7.25 -13.49 -20.00
C ASN A 48 5.92 -14.16 -19.62
N SER A 49 5.44 -13.98 -18.39
CA SER A 49 4.15 -14.51 -17.95
C SER A 49 3.52 -13.65 -16.85
N TYR A 50 2.23 -13.83 -16.62
CA TYR A 50 1.55 -13.20 -15.49
C TYR A 50 2.01 -13.78 -14.14
N GLY A 51 2.38 -15.07 -14.07
CA GLY A 51 2.93 -15.65 -12.84
C GLY A 51 4.27 -15.02 -12.43
N GLU A 52 5.10 -14.60 -13.39
CA GLU A 52 6.29 -13.80 -13.09
C GLU A 52 5.93 -12.42 -12.53
N TYR A 53 4.87 -11.79 -13.04
CA TYR A 53 4.37 -10.53 -12.49
C TYR A 53 3.89 -10.70 -11.04
N GLU A 54 3.16 -11.77 -10.74
CA GLU A 54 2.70 -12.07 -9.37
C GLU A 54 3.86 -12.25 -8.41
N ARG A 55 4.88 -13.01 -8.82
CA ARG A 55 6.07 -13.26 -8.00
C ARG A 55 6.90 -11.99 -7.75
N ILE A 56 7.18 -11.22 -8.80
CA ILE A 56 8.10 -10.06 -8.72
C ILE A 56 7.40 -8.80 -8.21
N PHE A 57 6.14 -8.58 -8.59
CA PHE A 57 5.42 -7.32 -8.36
C PHE A 57 4.21 -7.45 -7.40
N GLY A 58 3.88 -8.66 -6.95
CA GLY A 58 2.82 -8.91 -5.97
C GLY A 58 1.41 -9.04 -6.54
N GLY A 59 1.26 -9.15 -7.87
CA GLY A 59 0.01 -9.54 -8.50
C GLY A 59 -1.09 -8.46 -8.52
N LEU A 60 -2.35 -8.88 -8.38
CA LEU A 60 -3.48 -7.96 -8.34
C LEU A 60 -3.46 -7.15 -7.04
N TRP A 61 -3.77 -5.86 -7.14
CA TRP A 61 -3.84 -4.97 -5.98
C TRP A 61 -4.94 -3.93 -6.16
N ASN A 62 -5.74 -3.68 -5.13
CA ASN A 62 -6.89 -2.76 -5.23
C ASN A 62 -6.47 -1.30 -5.44
N GLU A 63 -5.29 -0.91 -4.95
CA GLU A 63 -4.76 0.46 -5.11
C GLU A 63 -4.11 0.71 -6.49
N SER A 64 -4.03 -0.31 -7.36
CA SER A 64 -3.43 -0.15 -8.68
C SER A 64 -4.09 -1.00 -9.76
N THR A 65 -4.47 -0.35 -10.86
CA THR A 65 -5.02 -1.05 -12.02
C THR A 65 -3.95 -1.77 -12.86
N MET A 66 -2.65 -1.58 -12.59
CA MET A 66 -1.57 -2.14 -13.40
C MET A 66 -1.59 -3.67 -13.43
N GLY A 67 -1.82 -4.32 -12.28
CA GLY A 67 -1.89 -5.78 -12.22
C GLY A 67 -3.01 -6.37 -13.09
N PHE A 68 -4.17 -5.70 -13.12
CA PHE A 68 -5.29 -6.08 -13.98
C PHE A 68 -4.95 -5.93 -15.46
N ALA A 69 -4.33 -4.81 -15.86
CA ALA A 69 -3.92 -4.59 -17.24
C ALA A 69 -2.89 -5.64 -17.72
N VAL A 70 -1.90 -5.98 -16.89
CA VAL A 70 -0.89 -6.99 -17.22
C VAL A 70 -1.52 -8.39 -17.31
N ARG A 71 -2.43 -8.75 -16.40
CA ARG A 71 -3.21 -10.00 -16.48
C ARG A 71 -3.99 -10.09 -17.79
N ASP A 72 -4.68 -9.02 -18.16
CA ASP A 72 -5.54 -8.99 -19.34
C ASP A 72 -4.72 -9.05 -20.63
N PHE A 73 -3.50 -8.48 -20.63
CA PHE A 73 -2.53 -8.62 -21.71
C PHE A 73 -2.18 -10.08 -21.99
N TYR A 74 -1.72 -10.82 -20.97
CA TYR A 74 -1.39 -12.23 -21.13
C TYR A 74 -2.61 -13.08 -21.49
N THR A 75 -3.76 -12.81 -20.87
CA THR A 75 -5.03 -13.50 -21.16
C THR A 75 -5.44 -13.35 -22.62
N ASN A 76 -5.17 -12.18 -23.23
CA ASN A 76 -5.52 -11.88 -24.61
C ASN A 76 -4.46 -12.27 -25.65
N GLY A 77 -3.34 -12.89 -25.24
CA GLY A 77 -2.31 -13.44 -26.12
C GLY A 77 -1.03 -12.62 -26.19
N GLY A 78 -0.80 -11.74 -25.21
CA GLY A 78 0.49 -11.14 -24.92
C GLY A 78 1.53 -12.21 -24.54
N SER A 79 2.79 -11.98 -24.93
CA SER A 79 3.90 -12.91 -24.69
C SER A 79 5.02 -12.32 -23.83
N GLN A 80 5.33 -11.04 -24.01
CA GLN A 80 6.42 -10.37 -23.29
C GLN A 80 5.98 -8.97 -22.88
N ALA A 81 6.24 -8.61 -21.63
CA ALA A 81 5.96 -7.29 -21.10
C ALA A 81 7.16 -6.72 -20.35
N VAL A 82 7.37 -5.41 -20.46
CA VAL A 82 8.33 -4.67 -19.64
C VAL A 82 7.53 -3.94 -18.58
N ILE A 83 7.83 -4.15 -17.30
CA ILE A 83 7.13 -3.52 -16.20
C ILE A 83 8.04 -2.47 -15.59
N VAL A 84 7.54 -1.25 -15.50
CA VAL A 84 8.17 -0.16 -14.75
C VAL A 84 7.27 0.16 -13.57
N ARG A 85 7.71 -0.25 -12.38
CA ARG A 85 7.05 0.13 -11.13
C ARG A 85 7.43 1.57 -10.78
N LEU A 86 6.43 2.37 -10.48
CA LEU A 86 6.58 3.68 -9.86
C LEU A 86 6.14 3.61 -8.40
N PHE A 87 6.80 4.41 -7.57
CA PHE A 87 6.51 4.59 -6.15
C PHE A 87 6.51 6.09 -5.88
N ASN A 88 5.46 6.59 -5.20
CA ASN A 88 5.41 7.95 -4.73
C ASN A 88 5.67 7.95 -3.21
N PRO A 89 6.81 8.46 -2.74
CA PRO A 89 7.11 8.50 -1.32
C PRO A 89 6.22 9.48 -0.54
N GLY A 90 5.50 10.38 -1.21
CA GLY A 90 4.67 11.41 -0.58
C GLY A 90 5.44 12.67 -0.18
N GLU A 91 4.74 13.66 0.38
CA GLU A 91 5.34 14.91 0.89
C GLU A 91 6.17 14.68 2.17
N MET A 92 5.89 13.58 2.90
CA MET A 92 6.76 13.08 3.96
C MET A 92 7.98 12.42 3.32
N GLN A 93 8.95 13.24 2.90
CA GLN A 93 10.31 12.72 2.80
C GLN A 93 10.63 12.09 4.15
N ALA A 94 10.97 10.79 4.12
CA ALA A 94 11.65 10.14 5.22
C ALA A 94 12.76 11.11 5.64
N THR A 95 12.57 11.76 6.78
CA THR A 95 13.59 12.64 7.31
C THR A 95 14.76 11.72 7.58
N ASP A 96 15.84 11.91 6.83
CA ASP A 96 17.12 11.22 6.98
C ASP A 96 17.77 11.50 8.37
N THR A 97 17.04 12.15 9.26
CA THR A 97 17.46 12.56 10.57
C THR A 97 16.64 11.80 11.61
N ASN A 98 17.35 10.96 12.34
CA ASN A 98 17.05 10.42 13.66
C ASN A 98 16.44 11.42 14.66
N GLY A 99 16.22 12.70 14.34
CA GLY A 99 15.74 13.71 15.27
C GLY A 99 14.35 13.42 15.85
N VAL A 100 13.36 13.00 15.05
CA VAL A 100 12.04 12.64 15.57
C VAL A 100 12.12 11.35 16.42
N PHE A 101 13.00 10.42 16.05
CA PHE A 101 13.22 9.15 16.77
C PHE A 101 13.99 9.32 18.08
N GLU A 102 15.02 10.16 18.11
CA GLU A 102 15.74 10.59 19.31
C GLU A 102 14.80 11.36 20.24
N THR A 103 13.89 12.17 19.69
CA THR A 103 12.87 12.90 20.46
C THR A 103 11.86 11.96 21.09
N VAL A 104 11.27 11.03 20.32
CA VAL A 104 10.31 10.05 20.84
C VAL A 104 10.97 9.07 21.80
N SER A 105 12.23 8.65 21.55
CA SER A 105 12.97 7.78 22.47
C SER A 105 13.38 8.47 23.76
N ALA A 106 13.84 9.73 23.72
CA ALA A 106 14.17 10.50 24.92
C ALA A 106 12.94 10.74 25.80
N ILE A 107 11.80 11.05 25.15
CA ILE A 107 10.53 11.26 25.82
C ILE A 107 9.93 9.93 26.35
N LYS A 108 10.02 8.83 25.60
CA LYS A 108 9.62 7.47 26.06
C LYS A 108 10.47 7.01 27.24
N THR A 109 11.78 7.25 27.20
CA THR A 109 12.70 7.01 28.34
C THR A 109 12.30 7.82 29.58
N ALA A 110 11.78 9.04 29.41
CA ALA A 110 11.26 9.85 30.51
C ALA A 110 9.88 9.37 31.03
N ALA A 111 9.06 8.75 30.17
CA ALA A 111 7.74 8.21 30.50
C ALA A 111 7.78 6.83 31.18
N ASP A 112 8.75 5.98 30.82
CA ASP A 112 8.98 4.65 31.39
C ASP A 112 9.52 4.70 32.84
N ASN A 113 9.95 5.88 33.31
CA ASN A 113 10.33 6.09 34.70
C ASN A 113 9.12 6.51 35.54
N ASP A 114 8.82 5.74 36.59
CA ASP A 114 7.63 5.91 37.45
C ASP A 114 7.62 7.18 38.33
N THR A 115 8.64 8.05 38.24
CA THR A 115 8.76 9.20 39.16
C THR A 115 8.27 10.53 38.54
N GLU A 116 7.42 11.24 39.27
CA GLU A 116 6.82 12.54 38.90
C GLU A 116 7.84 13.64 38.45
N PRO A 117 9.08 13.71 38.99
CA PRO A 117 10.09 14.67 38.53
C PRO A 117 10.60 14.42 37.10
N GLU A 118 10.71 13.16 36.69
CA GLU A 118 11.26 12.76 35.38
C GLU A 118 10.24 12.91 34.26
N LYS A 119 8.96 12.63 34.55
CA LYS A 119 7.83 12.96 33.66
C LYS A 119 7.73 14.46 33.39
N ASN A 120 7.93 15.29 34.42
CA ASN A 120 7.95 16.75 34.30
C ASN A 120 9.17 17.27 33.50
N ALA A 121 10.31 16.58 33.55
CA ALA A 121 11.48 16.90 32.74
C ALA A 121 11.23 16.64 31.24
N GLY A 122 10.56 15.53 30.89
CA GLY A 122 10.16 15.23 29.51
C GLY A 122 9.18 16.26 28.94
N ILE A 123 8.23 16.74 29.75
CA ILE A 123 7.30 17.82 29.37
C ILE A 123 8.05 19.16 29.15
N GLU A 124 9.03 19.50 29.99
CA GLU A 124 9.86 20.71 29.82
C GLU A 124 10.82 20.64 28.63
N GLU A 125 11.33 19.46 28.29
CA GLU A 125 12.15 19.24 27.09
C GLU A 125 11.32 19.41 25.81
N ALA A 126 10.11 18.85 25.76
CA ALA A 126 9.16 19.06 24.66
C ALA A 126 8.80 20.55 24.47
N LYS A 127 8.62 21.30 25.57
CA LYS A 127 8.34 22.75 25.55
C LYS A 127 9.47 23.57 24.92
N ASN A 128 10.72 23.27 25.28
CA ASN A 128 11.85 24.16 24.98
C ASN A 128 12.44 23.97 23.57
N ASN A 129 12.34 22.77 23.02
CA ASN A 129 13.13 22.42 21.84
C ASN A 129 12.30 22.09 20.58
N HIS A 130 10.99 21.82 20.70
CA HIS A 130 10.26 21.11 19.64
C HIS A 130 8.82 21.59 19.35
N LEU A 131 8.39 22.71 19.94
CA LEU A 131 7.16 23.42 19.56
C LEU A 131 7.49 24.57 18.60
N ASP A 132 6.80 24.63 17.48
CA ASP A 132 7.12 25.58 16.39
C ASP A 132 6.60 26.99 16.64
N ASN A 133 5.62 27.12 17.52
CA ASN A 133 5.09 28.40 17.95
C ASN A 133 5.72 28.82 19.28
N THR A 134 6.89 29.47 19.23
CA THR A 134 7.49 30.14 20.41
C THR A 134 7.15 31.63 20.48
N PRO A 135 6.78 32.20 21.66
CA PRO A 135 6.61 31.53 22.95
C PRO A 135 5.14 31.16 23.24
N PRO A 136 4.86 29.97 23.80
CA PRO A 136 3.55 29.63 24.34
C PRO A 136 3.20 30.49 25.58
N PRO A 137 1.90 30.63 25.93
CA PRO A 137 1.49 31.34 27.15
C PRO A 137 2.06 30.67 28.42
N PRO A 138 2.21 31.40 29.54
CA PRO A 138 2.95 30.96 30.74
C PRO A 138 2.23 29.88 31.57
N VAL A 139 1.39 29.06 30.96
CA VAL A 139 0.53 28.09 31.63
C VAL A 139 1.24 26.74 31.72
N SER A 140 1.22 26.11 32.89
CA SER A 140 1.82 24.79 33.17
C SER A 140 1.12 23.63 32.47
N ASP A 141 -0.02 23.88 31.80
CA ASP A 141 -0.92 22.88 31.23
C ASP A 141 -0.80 22.79 29.70
N PRO A 142 -0.30 21.66 29.16
CA PRO A 142 -0.19 21.41 27.72
C PRO A 142 -1.51 21.48 26.93
N ASN A 143 -2.66 21.25 27.57
CA ASN A 143 -3.98 21.35 26.93
C ASN A 143 -4.29 22.78 26.45
N SER A 144 -3.64 23.77 27.04
CA SER A 144 -3.85 25.19 26.73
C SER A 144 -2.90 25.75 25.65
N TRP A 145 -1.98 24.92 25.12
CA TRP A 145 -1.01 25.37 24.12
C TRP A 145 -1.68 25.63 22.76
N PRO A 146 -1.19 26.62 21.97
CA PRO A 146 -1.71 26.87 20.63
C PRO A 146 -1.54 25.65 19.72
N GLU A 147 -2.41 25.52 18.71
CA GLU A 147 -2.27 24.50 17.66
C GLU A 147 -0.93 24.66 16.94
N GLN A 148 -0.28 23.53 16.65
CA GLN A 148 1.02 23.50 16.02
C GLN A 148 0.86 23.29 14.51
N ASN A 149 1.70 23.98 13.74
CA ASN A 149 1.59 23.98 12.27
C ASN A 149 2.35 22.83 11.62
N THR A 150 3.37 22.28 12.29
CA THR A 150 4.11 21.12 11.82
C THR A 150 3.66 19.85 12.53
N GLU A 151 3.83 18.73 11.83
CA GLU A 151 3.56 17.39 12.34
C GLU A 151 4.31 17.12 13.66
N ALA A 152 5.59 17.47 13.72
CA ALA A 152 6.42 17.29 14.92
C ALA A 152 5.90 18.08 16.13
N GLY A 153 5.50 19.34 15.93
CA GLY A 153 4.92 20.15 16.99
C GLY A 153 3.57 19.61 17.46
N LYS A 154 2.71 19.12 16.55
CA LYS A 154 1.40 18.53 16.90
C LYS A 154 1.59 17.28 17.77
N ILE A 155 2.47 16.38 17.35
CA ILE A 155 2.79 15.15 18.09
C ILE A 155 3.38 15.50 19.47
N ALA A 156 4.31 16.45 19.55
CA ALA A 156 4.90 16.89 20.82
C ALA A 156 3.85 17.48 21.77
N LYS A 157 2.87 18.23 21.24
CA LYS A 157 1.76 18.79 22.02
C LYS A 157 0.81 17.68 22.51
N ASP A 158 0.37 16.78 21.64
CA ASP A 158 -0.56 15.71 21.98
C ASP A 158 0.06 14.74 23.01
N PHE A 159 1.34 14.43 22.86
CA PHE A 159 2.08 13.61 23.83
C PHE A 159 2.27 14.33 25.18
N ALA A 160 2.57 15.64 25.18
CA ALA A 160 2.66 16.42 26.42
C ALA A 160 1.31 16.49 27.16
N ILE A 161 0.21 16.61 26.42
CA ILE A 161 -1.16 16.52 26.95
C ILE A 161 -1.39 15.15 27.60
N GLU A 162 -1.01 14.07 26.92
CA GLU A 162 -1.16 12.71 27.41
C GLU A 162 -0.35 12.44 28.68
N MET A 163 0.92 12.86 28.74
CA MET A 163 1.74 12.79 29.96
C MET A 163 1.14 13.60 31.11
N TYR A 164 0.65 14.81 30.83
CA TYR A 164 0.05 15.67 31.85
C TYR A 164 -1.26 15.07 32.41
N ASN A 165 -2.09 14.50 31.54
CA ASN A 165 -3.34 13.84 31.91
C ASN A 165 -3.08 12.50 32.64
N SER A 166 -1.96 11.83 32.38
CA SER A 166 -1.54 10.63 33.14
C SER A 166 -1.29 10.92 34.64
N ASN A 167 -0.93 12.15 35.01
CA ASN A 167 -0.78 12.55 36.42
C ASN A 167 -2.13 12.78 37.14
N VAL A 168 -3.26 12.82 36.42
CA VAL A 168 -4.61 12.84 37.02
C VAL A 168 -4.89 11.52 37.72
N TRP A 169 -4.38 10.40 37.19
CA TRP A 169 -4.51 9.08 37.79
C TRP A 169 -3.88 8.97 39.18
N ALA A 170 -2.72 9.60 39.41
CA ALA A 170 -2.07 9.61 40.72
C ALA A 170 -2.92 10.31 41.80
N ALA A 171 -3.64 11.38 41.46
CA ALA A 171 -4.57 12.03 42.39
C ALA A 171 -5.78 11.14 42.71
N VAL A 172 -6.31 10.47 41.70
CA VAL A 172 -7.41 9.52 41.87
C VAL A 172 -6.98 8.35 42.75
N ASP A 173 -5.79 7.80 42.52
CA ASP A 173 -5.26 6.66 43.28
C ASP A 173 -4.97 7.00 44.74
N ASP A 174 -4.34 8.15 45.02
CA ASP A 174 -4.11 8.64 46.39
C ASP A 174 -5.41 8.88 47.18
N ILE A 175 -6.46 9.36 46.50
CA ILE A 175 -7.78 9.55 47.12
C ILE A 175 -8.46 8.21 47.36
N LYS A 176 -8.33 7.26 46.41
CA LYS A 176 -8.87 5.90 46.51
C LYS A 176 -8.26 5.14 47.69
N ASN A 177 -6.96 5.28 47.90
CA ASN A 177 -6.20 4.57 48.93
C ASN A 177 -6.26 5.20 50.33
N ALA A 178 -7.04 6.27 50.52
CA ALA A 178 -7.04 7.03 51.77
C ALA A 178 -7.82 6.37 52.93
N GLY A 179 -8.62 5.34 52.66
CA GLY A 179 -9.28 4.47 53.66
C GLY A 179 -10.42 5.10 54.48
N ASN A 180 -10.58 6.42 54.51
CA ASN A 180 -11.75 7.11 55.05
C ASN A 180 -11.93 8.51 54.45
N GLU A 181 -13.14 9.08 54.59
CA GLU A 181 -13.50 10.39 54.02
C GLU A 181 -12.54 11.51 54.44
N ALA A 182 -12.18 11.59 55.73
CA ALA A 182 -11.31 12.65 56.24
C ALA A 182 -9.91 12.61 55.59
N SER A 183 -9.39 11.40 55.36
CA SER A 183 -8.10 11.18 54.71
C SER A 183 -8.20 11.38 53.20
N GLY A 184 -9.30 10.97 52.57
CA GLY A 184 -9.55 11.17 51.13
C GLY A 184 -9.71 12.64 50.77
N ILE A 185 -10.45 13.41 51.58
CA ILE A 185 -10.54 14.87 51.47
C ILE A 185 -9.18 15.52 51.69
N THR A 186 -8.36 14.98 52.61
CA THR A 186 -7.00 15.49 52.86
C THR A 186 -6.05 15.17 51.70
N ALA A 187 -6.15 13.99 51.11
CA ALA A 187 -5.39 13.59 49.91
C ALA A 187 -5.81 14.44 48.70
N ALA A 188 -7.11 14.62 48.47
CA ALA A 188 -7.64 15.50 47.43
C ALA A 188 -7.11 16.93 47.57
N LYS A 189 -7.03 17.46 48.81
CA LYS A 189 -6.45 18.78 49.09
C LYS A 189 -4.96 18.90 48.75
N ARG A 190 -4.17 17.82 48.82
CA ARG A 190 -2.74 17.84 48.43
C ARG A 190 -2.57 18.04 46.93
N HIS A 191 -3.53 17.55 46.15
CA HIS A 191 -3.55 17.64 44.69
C HIS A 191 -4.24 18.92 44.17
N LEU A 192 -4.65 19.82 45.07
CA LEU A 192 -5.06 21.18 44.73
C LEU A 192 -3.83 22.08 44.73
N ASP A 193 -3.56 22.76 43.61
CA ASP A 193 -2.41 23.64 43.45
C ASP A 193 -2.26 24.65 44.60
N ASN A 194 -1.00 24.78 45.05
CA ASN A 194 -0.38 25.46 46.20
C ASN A 194 -0.89 26.87 46.65
N LYS A 195 -2.18 27.12 46.65
CA LYS A 195 -2.82 28.20 47.42
C LYS A 195 -3.55 27.54 48.58
N ASP A 196 -2.82 27.41 49.68
CA ASP A 196 -3.29 26.95 50.98
C ASP A 196 -4.78 27.30 51.19
N PRO A 197 -5.69 26.29 51.14
CA PRO A 197 -7.12 26.52 51.23
C PRO A 197 -7.44 26.94 52.67
N ARG A 198 -7.32 28.25 52.95
CA ARG A 198 -7.79 28.80 54.23
C ARG A 198 -9.31 28.57 54.35
N PRO A 199 -9.78 28.13 55.53
CA PRO A 199 -10.39 26.80 55.69
C PRO A 199 -11.84 26.86 56.21
N LEU A 200 -12.52 25.70 56.25
CA LEU A 200 -13.75 25.35 56.99
C LEU A 200 -15.10 25.30 56.22
N GLY A 201 -15.10 25.01 54.92
CA GLY A 201 -16.34 24.77 54.15
C GLY A 201 -16.38 23.41 53.45
N GLU A 202 -17.59 22.91 53.20
CA GLU A 202 -17.86 21.68 52.43
C GLU A 202 -17.12 21.72 51.07
N PRO A 203 -16.70 20.58 50.48
CA PRO A 203 -15.95 20.53 49.23
C PRO A 203 -16.55 21.35 48.06
N LYS A 204 -17.89 21.51 48.05
CA LYS A 204 -18.61 22.36 47.09
C LYS A 204 -18.19 23.83 47.12
N THR A 205 -17.74 24.30 48.28
CA THR A 205 -17.33 25.70 48.53
C THR A 205 -15.87 25.98 48.20
N TRP A 206 -15.09 24.95 47.81
CA TRP A 206 -13.70 25.14 47.42
C TRP A 206 -13.61 25.97 46.13
N PRO A 207 -12.58 26.84 45.97
CA PRO A 207 -12.42 27.65 44.76
C PRO A 207 -12.29 26.78 43.49
N TYR A 208 -12.70 27.31 42.33
CA TYR A 208 -12.54 26.66 41.03
C TYR A 208 -11.06 26.68 40.61
N GLN A 209 -10.51 25.56 40.16
CA GLN A 209 -9.08 25.42 39.83
C GLN A 209 -8.84 25.41 38.32
N ASN A 210 -7.62 25.78 37.90
CA ASN A 210 -7.25 25.91 36.48
C ASN A 210 -6.68 24.61 35.88
N THR A 211 -6.36 23.61 36.71
CA THR A 211 -5.81 22.32 36.28
C THR A 211 -6.89 21.24 36.30
N GLU A 212 -6.91 20.37 35.29
CA GLU A 212 -7.84 19.24 35.20
C GLU A 212 -7.74 18.31 36.43
N ARG A 213 -6.52 17.96 36.89
CA ARG A 213 -6.25 17.19 38.12
C ARG A 213 -6.95 17.77 39.36
N GLY A 214 -6.83 19.08 39.57
CA GLY A 214 -7.46 19.79 40.70
C GLY A 214 -8.98 19.91 40.58
N GLN A 215 -9.54 19.92 39.35
CA GLN A 215 -10.98 19.90 39.13
C GLN A 215 -11.56 18.51 39.44
N THR A 216 -10.95 17.45 38.92
CA THR A 216 -11.35 16.05 39.20
C THR A 216 -11.25 15.72 40.69
N ALA A 217 -10.17 16.09 41.36
CA ALA A 217 -10.01 15.87 42.81
C ALA A 217 -11.11 16.57 43.64
N LYS A 218 -11.56 17.75 43.22
CA LYS A 218 -12.64 18.48 43.87
C LYS A 218 -14.00 17.81 43.66
N GLU A 219 -14.30 17.31 42.46
CA GLU A 219 -15.55 16.60 42.17
C GLU A 219 -15.65 15.31 42.98
N ILE A 220 -14.57 14.52 43.04
CA ILE A 220 -14.52 13.29 43.87
C ILE A 220 -14.72 13.62 45.35
N ALA A 221 -14.10 14.69 45.86
CA ALA A 221 -14.29 15.12 47.25
C ALA A 221 -15.75 15.55 47.54
N ILE A 222 -16.47 16.12 46.56
CA ILE A 222 -17.88 16.48 46.70
C ILE A 222 -18.76 15.22 46.81
N GLU A 223 -18.49 14.18 46.02
CA GLU A 223 -19.25 12.92 46.09
C GLU A 223 -18.96 12.14 47.37
N LEU A 224 -17.69 12.05 47.78
CA LEU A 224 -17.31 11.43 49.06
C LEU A 224 -18.02 12.07 50.26
N HIS A 225 -18.17 13.39 50.24
CA HIS A 225 -18.85 14.12 51.31
C HIS A 225 -20.37 13.87 51.37
N LYS A 226 -21.01 13.51 50.25
CA LYS A 226 -22.45 13.16 50.24
C LYS A 226 -22.74 11.82 50.92
N LEU A 227 -21.76 10.93 51.00
CA LEU A 227 -21.90 9.57 51.54
C LEU A 227 -21.61 9.48 53.06
N GLN A 228 -21.14 10.58 53.67
CA GLN A 228 -20.67 10.65 55.05
C GLN A 228 -21.66 10.07 56.08
N ASP A 229 -22.94 10.38 55.94
CA ASP A 229 -23.98 10.02 56.91
C ASP A 229 -24.57 8.61 56.67
N VAL A 230 -24.17 7.93 55.58
CA VAL A 230 -24.73 6.62 55.17
C VAL A 230 -23.71 5.48 55.35
N ILE A 231 -22.40 5.78 55.32
CA ILE A 231 -21.32 4.79 55.50
C ILE A 231 -21.43 3.99 56.82
N PRO A 232 -21.72 4.60 57.99
CA PRO A 232 -21.85 3.85 59.24
C PRO A 232 -22.98 2.82 59.21
N ILE A 233 -24.09 3.15 58.54
CA ILE A 233 -25.28 2.28 58.39
C ILE A 233 -24.91 1.03 57.60
N VAL A 234 -24.24 1.21 56.46
CA VAL A 234 -23.80 0.13 55.57
C VAL A 234 -22.81 -0.78 56.29
N THR A 235 -21.83 -0.18 56.97
CA THR A 235 -20.77 -0.92 57.67
C THR A 235 -21.33 -1.79 58.80
N ASP A 236 -22.27 -1.25 59.58
CA ASP A 236 -22.86 -1.99 60.71
C ASP A 236 -23.77 -3.12 60.23
N ILE A 237 -24.51 -2.95 59.12
CA ILE A 237 -25.35 -4.01 58.53
C ILE A 237 -24.48 -5.12 57.93
N GLN A 238 -23.44 -4.78 57.16
CA GLN A 238 -22.49 -5.75 56.58
C GLN A 238 -21.70 -6.53 57.64
N GLY A 239 -21.47 -5.92 58.81
CA GLY A 239 -20.79 -6.54 59.93
C GLY A 239 -21.58 -7.62 60.66
N THR A 240 -22.83 -7.89 60.27
CA THR A 240 -23.69 -8.90 60.89
C THR A 240 -23.64 -10.24 60.15
N ASP A 241 -23.89 -11.33 60.88
CA ASP A 241 -23.82 -12.69 60.33
C ASP A 241 -25.20 -13.33 60.10
N ASN A 242 -26.30 -12.59 60.37
CA ASN A 242 -27.67 -13.03 60.14
C ASN A 242 -28.64 -11.86 59.98
N LYS A 243 -29.81 -12.13 59.40
CA LYS A 243 -30.81 -11.11 59.08
C LYS A 243 -31.43 -10.39 60.27
N GLU A 244 -31.57 -11.05 61.43
CA GLU A 244 -32.15 -10.43 62.62
C GLU A 244 -31.22 -9.35 63.19
N ASP A 245 -29.91 -9.64 63.21
CA ASP A 245 -28.90 -8.69 63.65
C ASP A 245 -28.73 -7.53 62.65
N ALA A 246 -28.81 -7.78 61.33
CA ALA A 246 -28.79 -6.74 60.31
C ALA A 246 -29.97 -5.76 60.45
N ILE A 247 -31.18 -6.29 60.68
CA ILE A 247 -32.38 -5.49 60.91
C ILE A 247 -32.20 -4.66 62.19
N LEU A 248 -31.65 -5.23 63.26
CA LEU A 248 -31.40 -4.52 64.50
C LEU A 248 -30.32 -3.42 64.33
N ALA A 249 -29.26 -3.70 63.57
CA ALA A 249 -28.23 -2.72 63.24
C ALA A 249 -28.83 -1.53 62.48
N ALA A 250 -29.64 -1.79 61.45
CA ALA A 250 -30.35 -0.76 60.70
C ALA A 250 -31.30 0.06 61.59
N GLN A 251 -31.94 -0.55 62.58
CA GLN A 251 -32.86 0.11 63.50
C GLN A 251 -32.19 1.22 64.33
N THR A 252 -30.89 1.09 64.63
CA THR A 252 -30.14 2.09 65.42
C THR A 252 -29.96 3.44 64.71
N TYR A 253 -30.23 3.48 63.40
CA TYR A 253 -30.07 4.64 62.54
C TYR A 253 -31.41 5.29 62.14
N LEU A 254 -32.52 4.87 62.74
CA LEU A 254 -33.83 5.51 62.56
C LEU A 254 -33.92 6.81 63.38
N ASP A 255 -34.53 7.84 62.80
CA ASP A 255 -34.77 9.11 63.49
C ASP A 255 -36.01 9.06 64.38
N SER A 256 -36.88 8.07 64.18
CA SER A 256 -38.11 7.86 64.94
C SER A 256 -38.33 6.37 65.19
N GLU A 257 -38.36 5.98 66.47
CA GLU A 257 -38.50 4.60 66.89
C GLU A 257 -39.99 4.16 66.95
N PRO A 258 -40.28 2.85 66.76
CA PRO A 258 -41.63 2.31 66.93
C PRO A 258 -42.11 2.40 68.38
N SER A 259 -43.41 2.63 68.60
CA SER A 259 -43.98 2.77 69.95
C SER A 259 -44.05 1.46 70.75
N GLU A 260 -43.95 0.31 70.09
CA GLU A 260 -43.83 -1.02 70.71
C GLU A 260 -42.69 -1.80 70.02
N PRO A 261 -41.93 -2.66 70.74
CA PRO A 261 -40.82 -3.41 70.15
C PRO A 261 -41.34 -4.36 69.07
N SER A 262 -40.95 -4.12 67.82
CA SER A 262 -41.30 -4.97 66.68
C SER A 262 -40.05 -5.21 65.83
N ASN A 263 -39.73 -6.49 65.63
CA ASN A 263 -38.61 -6.95 64.79
C ASN A 263 -38.99 -6.98 63.29
N ASP A 264 -40.18 -6.49 62.91
CA ASP A 264 -40.62 -6.38 61.52
C ASP A 264 -40.46 -4.94 61.01
N PRO A 265 -39.49 -4.65 60.12
CA PRO A 265 -39.23 -3.33 59.57
C PRO A 265 -40.42 -2.68 58.86
N ASN A 266 -41.37 -3.47 58.36
CA ASN A 266 -42.58 -2.96 57.71
C ASN A 266 -43.52 -2.23 58.69
N THR A 267 -43.34 -2.46 59.99
CA THR A 267 -44.15 -1.84 61.05
C THR A 267 -43.52 -0.57 61.62
N TRP A 268 -42.29 -0.22 61.21
CA TRP A 268 -41.58 0.97 61.68
C TRP A 268 -42.20 2.26 61.14
N PRO A 269 -42.17 3.37 61.91
CA PRO A 269 -42.72 4.64 61.47
C PRO A 269 -41.97 5.21 60.25
N GLU A 270 -42.60 6.13 59.53
CA GLU A 270 -41.96 6.83 58.40
C GLU A 270 -40.82 7.73 58.86
N GLN A 271 -39.69 7.64 58.17
CA GLN A 271 -38.46 8.36 58.52
C GLN A 271 -38.39 9.67 57.74
N THR A 272 -37.73 10.68 58.33
CA THR A 272 -37.71 12.04 57.75
C THR A 272 -36.33 12.44 57.24
N THR A 273 -35.25 11.93 57.82
CA THR A 273 -33.90 12.12 57.30
C THR A 273 -33.61 11.13 56.18
N VAL A 274 -32.64 11.48 55.33
CA VAL A 274 -32.17 10.60 54.24
C VAL A 274 -31.51 9.33 54.81
N PRO A 275 -30.62 9.41 55.81
CA PRO A 275 -30.05 8.21 56.46
C PRO A 275 -31.11 7.29 57.06
N GLY A 276 -32.10 7.85 57.78
CA GLY A 276 -33.18 7.07 58.39
C GLY A 276 -34.07 6.36 57.36
N LYS A 277 -34.36 7.01 56.22
CA LYS A 277 -35.12 6.39 55.11
C LYS A 277 -34.36 5.22 54.49
N ILE A 278 -33.06 5.42 54.23
CA ILE A 278 -32.18 4.38 53.67
C ILE A 278 -32.07 3.19 54.62
N ALA A 279 -31.85 3.44 55.91
CA ALA A 279 -31.78 2.38 56.93
C ALA A 279 -33.08 1.56 57.00
N LYS A 280 -34.24 2.24 56.98
CA LYS A 280 -35.55 1.56 56.96
C LYS A 280 -35.75 0.73 55.69
N GLU A 281 -35.41 1.26 54.52
CA GLU A 281 -35.57 0.55 53.24
C GLU A 281 -34.64 -0.66 53.13
N MET A 282 -33.37 -0.54 53.57
CA MET A 282 -32.45 -1.68 53.66
C MET A 282 -32.99 -2.76 54.59
N ALA A 283 -33.50 -2.40 55.77
CA ALA A 283 -34.07 -3.36 56.71
C ALA A 283 -35.30 -4.09 56.15
N ILE A 284 -36.20 -3.37 55.46
CA ILE A 284 -37.37 -3.97 54.80
C ILE A 284 -36.93 -5.02 53.78
N ASN A 285 -36.01 -4.67 52.89
CA ASN A 285 -35.54 -5.56 51.83
C ASN A 285 -34.79 -6.78 52.42
N ILE A 286 -33.98 -6.59 53.48
CA ILE A 286 -33.28 -7.69 54.17
C ILE A 286 -34.27 -8.64 54.86
N ASN A 287 -35.40 -8.13 55.36
CA ASN A 287 -36.43 -8.96 56.01
C ASN A 287 -37.12 -9.93 55.03
N GLU A 288 -37.10 -9.62 53.72
CA GLU A 288 -37.64 -10.49 52.67
C GLU A 288 -36.72 -11.67 52.31
N LEU A 289 -35.47 -11.69 52.82
CA LEU A 289 -34.53 -12.79 52.62
C LEU A 289 -34.97 -14.09 53.30
N SER A 290 -34.64 -15.22 52.67
CA SER A 290 -34.96 -16.56 53.18
C SER A 290 -34.29 -16.85 54.52
N ASP A 291 -35.03 -17.43 55.47
CA ASP A 291 -34.53 -17.83 56.80
C ASP A 291 -33.40 -18.88 56.77
N ASN A 292 -33.17 -19.52 55.63
CA ASN A 292 -32.18 -20.60 55.48
C ASN A 292 -30.82 -20.12 54.96
N LEU A 293 -30.65 -18.83 54.65
CA LEU A 293 -29.38 -18.26 54.21
C LEU A 293 -28.43 -18.10 55.40
N THR A 294 -27.19 -18.59 55.27
CA THR A 294 -26.17 -18.51 56.35
C THR A 294 -24.78 -18.32 55.77
N GLY A 295 -23.90 -17.60 56.47
CA GLY A 295 -22.50 -17.45 56.07
C GLY A 295 -22.35 -16.57 54.82
N ASP A 296 -21.51 -17.00 53.88
CA ASP A 296 -21.14 -16.19 52.71
C ASP A 296 -22.34 -15.92 51.77
N ASP A 297 -23.25 -16.88 51.60
CA ASP A 297 -24.48 -16.73 50.79
C ASP A 297 -25.42 -15.65 51.35
N TYR A 298 -25.44 -15.46 52.67
CA TYR A 298 -26.22 -14.39 53.31
C TYR A 298 -25.60 -13.02 53.06
N LYS A 299 -24.27 -12.93 53.14
CA LYS A 299 -23.53 -11.67 52.95
C LYS A 299 -23.68 -11.17 51.51
N GLU A 300 -23.55 -12.06 50.53
CA GLU A 300 -23.72 -11.71 49.11
C GLU A 300 -25.10 -11.10 48.81
N GLU A 301 -26.18 -11.70 49.34
CA GLU A 301 -27.54 -11.18 49.16
C GLU A 301 -27.77 -9.83 49.87
N VAL A 302 -27.20 -9.64 51.06
CA VAL A 302 -27.25 -8.35 51.78
C VAL A 302 -26.52 -7.25 51.00
N ASP A 303 -25.37 -7.56 50.40
CA ASP A 303 -24.59 -6.61 49.61
C ASP A 303 -25.30 -6.17 48.33
N ILE A 304 -26.02 -7.09 47.67
CA ILE A 304 -26.89 -6.77 46.54
C ILE A 304 -28.00 -5.80 46.96
N ILE A 305 -28.65 -6.05 48.10
CA ILE A 305 -29.70 -5.17 48.63
C ILE A 305 -29.16 -3.78 48.93
N ILE A 306 -28.01 -3.69 49.59
CA ILE A 306 -27.35 -2.42 49.91
C ILE A 306 -27.07 -1.63 48.63
N GLY A 307 -26.50 -2.28 47.61
CA GLY A 307 -26.24 -1.65 46.31
C GLY A 307 -27.50 -1.06 45.68
N ASN A 308 -28.58 -1.84 45.60
CA ASN A 308 -29.83 -1.40 44.98
C ASN A 308 -30.49 -0.22 45.71
N VAL A 309 -30.46 -0.20 47.05
CA VAL A 309 -31.05 0.91 47.84
C VAL A 309 -30.24 2.20 47.71
N LEU A 310 -28.91 2.10 47.66
CA LEU A 310 -28.06 3.28 47.43
C LEU A 310 -28.27 3.86 46.03
N GLU A 311 -28.49 3.02 45.02
CA GLU A 311 -28.81 3.45 43.66
C GLU A 311 -30.18 4.14 43.60
N SER A 312 -31.22 3.57 44.24
CA SER A 312 -32.57 4.14 44.24
C SER A 312 -32.62 5.55 44.84
N HIS A 313 -31.72 5.85 45.78
CA HIS A 313 -31.56 7.17 46.40
C HIS A 313 -30.60 8.11 45.65
N GLY A 314 -30.08 7.69 44.50
CA GLY A 314 -29.18 8.48 43.66
C GLY A 314 -27.80 8.71 44.30
N LEU A 315 -27.37 7.82 45.20
CA LEU A 315 -26.06 7.87 45.85
C LEU A 315 -24.98 7.12 45.07
N ILE A 316 -25.37 6.21 44.15
CA ILE A 316 -24.52 5.50 43.18
C ILE A 316 -25.26 5.35 41.82
N ASN A 317 -24.57 4.97 40.73
CA ASN A 317 -25.14 4.83 39.37
C ASN A 317 -24.55 3.58 38.68
N ILE A 318 -25.37 2.67 38.10
CA ILE A 318 -24.89 1.41 37.49
C ILE A 318 -24.93 1.43 35.95
N VAL A 319 -23.86 0.92 35.30
CA VAL A 319 -23.81 0.49 33.89
C VAL A 319 -23.92 -1.05 33.83
N SER A 320 -24.62 -1.57 32.82
CA SER A 320 -25.25 -2.91 32.74
C SER A 320 -24.39 -4.15 33.01
N ALA A 321 -25.07 -5.18 33.54
CA ALA A 321 -24.55 -6.48 33.97
C ALA A 321 -24.32 -7.50 32.83
N GLU A 322 -23.12 -8.09 32.79
CA GLU A 322 -22.91 -9.43 32.19
C GLU A 322 -21.78 -10.28 32.83
N ASP A 323 -20.91 -9.72 33.69
CA ASP A 323 -19.87 -10.51 34.37
C ASP A 323 -19.97 -10.43 35.91
N TYR A 324 -20.41 -11.50 36.55
CA TYR A 324 -20.47 -11.66 38.00
C TYR A 324 -19.87 -13.01 38.42
N SER A 325 -18.67 -12.98 39.01
CA SER A 325 -18.16 -14.03 39.91
C SER A 325 -17.13 -13.51 40.93
N GLY A 326 -17.15 -12.22 41.25
CA GLY A 326 -16.33 -11.63 42.32
C GLY A 326 -16.84 -10.26 42.72
N ARG A 327 -17.75 -10.19 43.69
CA ARG A 327 -18.25 -8.94 44.28
C ARG A 327 -18.54 -9.11 45.76
N VAL A 328 -17.68 -8.54 46.61
CA VAL A 328 -18.03 -7.64 47.73
C VAL A 328 -16.78 -6.81 48.06
N ASP A 329 -16.55 -5.75 47.28
CA ASP A 329 -15.62 -4.67 47.64
C ASP A 329 -16.27 -3.37 47.15
N ILE A 330 -17.32 -2.93 47.84
CA ILE A 330 -17.96 -1.64 47.57
C ILE A 330 -17.86 -0.77 48.82
N ILE A 331 -16.66 -0.23 49.04
CA ILE A 331 -16.51 1.23 49.09
C ILE A 331 -15.27 1.53 48.24
N ILE A 332 -15.40 2.41 47.23
CA ILE A 332 -14.31 3.02 46.42
C ILE A 332 -13.91 2.35 45.06
N GLU A 333 -14.59 1.33 44.52
CA GLU A 333 -14.23 0.77 43.19
C GLU A 333 -15.10 1.21 41.98
N SER A 334 -16.16 2.00 42.14
CA SER A 334 -17.03 2.40 41.01
C SER A 334 -16.55 3.59 40.15
N LEU A 335 -15.27 3.95 40.25
CA LEU A 335 -14.55 4.75 39.23
C LEU A 335 -13.50 3.88 38.52
N LYS A 336 -13.89 2.66 38.14
CA LYS A 336 -13.22 1.87 37.10
C LYS A 336 -13.69 2.40 35.74
N ILE A 337 -13.07 3.47 35.26
CA ILE A 337 -12.78 3.50 33.83
C ILE A 337 -11.64 2.50 33.68
N ASP A 338 -11.91 1.39 33.04
CA ASP A 338 -10.91 0.39 32.71
C ASP A 338 -9.96 1.00 31.66
N VAL A 339 -8.78 1.45 32.10
CA VAL A 339 -7.74 2.07 31.25
C VAL A 339 -6.40 1.34 31.43
N SER A 340 -6.39 0.21 32.14
CA SER A 340 -5.19 -0.62 32.33
C SER A 340 -5.38 -1.96 31.64
N ASP A 341 -5.06 -2.05 30.34
CA ASP A 341 -4.41 -3.24 29.78
C ASP A 341 -4.18 -3.12 28.27
N GLU A 342 -2.92 -3.35 27.85
CA GLU A 342 -2.39 -3.57 26.49
C GLU A 342 -2.72 -2.60 25.33
N LYS A 343 -3.81 -1.85 25.41
CA LYS A 343 -4.36 -1.06 24.32
C LYS A 343 -3.62 0.26 24.12
N TYR A 344 -3.21 0.92 25.20
CA TYR A 344 -2.51 2.21 25.14
C TYR A 344 -1.09 2.11 24.58
N THR A 345 -0.31 1.11 24.99
CA THR A 345 1.05 0.89 24.46
C THR A 345 1.00 0.44 23.00
N LYS A 346 0.04 -0.41 22.63
CA LYS A 346 -0.21 -0.79 21.22
C LYS A 346 -0.72 0.39 20.38
N ASP A 347 -1.56 1.26 20.92
CA ASP A 347 -2.10 2.41 20.19
C ASP A 347 -1.05 3.50 20.00
N ILE A 348 -0.15 3.74 20.96
CA ILE A 348 0.98 4.67 20.79
C ILE A 348 2.03 4.12 19.81
N ASP A 349 2.44 2.85 19.93
CA ASP A 349 3.37 2.24 18.97
C ASP A 349 2.76 2.15 17.56
N LYS A 350 1.43 1.98 17.46
CA LYS A 350 0.69 2.04 16.20
C LYS A 350 0.55 3.46 15.66
N ILE A 351 0.30 4.47 16.50
CA ILE A 351 0.25 5.88 16.11
C ILE A 351 1.64 6.35 15.65
N VAL A 352 2.71 5.99 16.37
CA VAL A 352 4.10 6.29 15.98
C VAL A 352 4.50 5.54 14.70
N ALA A 353 4.08 4.28 14.52
CA ALA A 353 4.25 3.53 13.27
C ALA A 353 3.44 4.10 12.09
N ASP A 354 2.22 4.58 12.35
CA ASP A 354 1.35 5.23 11.36
C ASP A 354 1.88 6.65 10.99
N LEU A 355 2.61 7.31 11.90
CA LEU A 355 3.25 8.62 11.71
C LEU A 355 4.66 8.55 11.09
N GLN A 356 5.27 7.38 11.01
CA GLN A 356 6.56 7.16 10.34
C GLN A 356 6.39 6.14 9.21
N ILE A 357 5.82 6.57 8.08
CA ILE A 357 5.82 5.73 6.87
C ILE A 357 7.25 5.64 6.35
N ARG A 358 7.99 4.61 6.78
CA ARG A 358 9.24 4.25 6.11
C ARG A 358 8.90 3.80 4.69
N GLN A 359 9.81 4.07 3.76
CA GLN A 359 9.65 3.58 2.40
C GLN A 359 9.89 2.07 2.33
N LYS A 360 10.86 1.57 3.12
CA LYS A 360 11.24 0.15 3.21
C LYS A 360 11.18 -0.34 4.65
N ALA A 361 10.62 -1.54 4.83
CA ALA A 361 10.55 -2.16 6.14
C ALA A 361 11.95 -2.57 6.61
N GLN A 362 12.22 -2.51 7.90
CA GLN A 362 13.52 -2.87 8.47
C GLN A 362 13.35 -3.98 9.51
N LEU A 363 14.33 -4.87 9.59
CA LEU A 363 14.35 -5.93 10.60
C LEU A 363 15.74 -6.13 11.17
N SER A 364 15.77 -6.52 12.43
CA SER A 364 16.95 -6.77 13.23
C SER A 364 17.03 -8.26 13.54
N VAL A 365 18.19 -8.88 13.36
CA VAL A 365 18.39 -10.33 13.60
C VAL A 365 19.71 -10.58 14.32
N GLY A 366 19.72 -11.56 15.23
CA GLY A 366 20.95 -12.02 15.90
C GLY A 366 21.60 -10.94 16.75
N GLU A 367 20.83 -10.33 17.66
CA GLU A 367 21.30 -9.31 18.59
C GLU A 367 22.43 -9.83 19.47
N THR A 368 23.48 -9.02 19.64
CA THR A 368 24.49 -9.16 20.69
C THR A 368 24.67 -7.82 21.37
N ASP A 369 25.18 -7.79 22.61
CA ASP A 369 25.35 -6.65 23.55
C ASP A 369 25.79 -5.27 23.00
N ASN A 370 26.12 -5.13 21.70
CA ASN A 370 26.17 -3.86 20.96
C ASN A 370 26.21 -4.00 19.41
N THR A 371 25.86 -5.15 18.81
CA THR A 371 25.97 -5.38 17.36
C THR A 371 24.86 -6.28 16.82
N THR A 372 23.97 -5.74 15.99
CA THR A 372 22.83 -6.46 15.42
C THR A 372 22.94 -6.51 13.90
N LEU A 373 22.50 -7.61 13.27
CA LEU A 373 22.38 -7.66 11.82
C LEU A 373 21.12 -6.89 11.40
N LEU A 374 21.33 -5.70 10.83
CA LEU A 374 20.27 -4.85 10.30
C LEU A 374 20.01 -5.17 8.83
N LEU A 375 18.76 -5.51 8.52
CA LEU A 375 18.28 -5.76 7.18
C LEU A 375 17.16 -4.78 6.83
N GLU A 376 17.02 -4.46 5.56
CA GLU A 376 15.88 -3.73 5.01
C GLU A 376 15.21 -4.56 3.92
N ALA A 377 13.91 -4.35 3.69
CA ALA A 377 13.20 -4.93 2.56
C ALA A 377 13.87 -4.49 1.25
N ALA A 378 13.94 -5.39 0.27
CA ALA A 378 14.65 -5.11 -0.97
C ALA A 378 14.08 -3.91 -1.75
N ASN A 379 12.77 -3.68 -1.63
CA ASN A 379 12.04 -2.64 -2.34
C ASN A 379 10.97 -2.03 -1.45
N GLU A 380 10.53 -0.82 -1.82
CA GLU A 380 9.56 -0.06 -1.04
C GLU A 380 8.18 -0.75 -0.98
N GLY A 381 7.43 -0.53 0.10
CA GLY A 381 6.04 -0.99 0.25
C GLY A 381 5.76 -1.78 1.53
N SER A 382 4.47 -1.86 1.88
CA SER A 382 3.97 -2.52 3.11
C SER A 382 4.17 -4.04 3.11
N TRP A 383 4.39 -4.64 1.94
CA TRP A 383 4.73 -6.06 1.80
C TRP A 383 5.91 -6.48 2.68
N GLY A 384 6.87 -5.56 2.91
CA GLY A 384 8.04 -5.82 3.73
C GLY A 384 7.71 -6.07 5.20
N ASN A 385 6.54 -5.64 5.68
CA ASN A 385 6.13 -5.77 7.09
C ASN A 385 5.88 -7.22 7.50
N GLU A 386 5.66 -8.11 6.52
CA GLU A 386 5.44 -9.53 6.72
C GLU A 386 6.75 -10.34 6.65
N LEU A 387 7.90 -9.67 6.48
CA LEU A 387 9.20 -10.34 6.47
C LEU A 387 9.57 -10.85 7.85
N ARG A 388 10.10 -12.08 7.88
CA ARG A 388 10.78 -12.65 9.04
C ARG A 388 12.13 -13.17 8.64
N ALA A 389 13.12 -13.07 9.50
CA ALA A 389 14.43 -13.66 9.27
C ALA A 389 14.95 -14.37 10.51
N ARG A 390 15.85 -15.33 10.28
CA ARG A 390 16.53 -16.07 11.33
C ARG A 390 17.93 -16.47 10.93
N VAL A 391 18.80 -16.55 11.91
CA VAL A 391 20.17 -17.04 11.79
C VAL A 391 20.24 -18.44 12.39
N ASP A 392 20.90 -19.35 11.68
CA ASP A 392 21.15 -20.72 12.14
C ASP A 392 22.58 -21.15 11.82
N TYR A 393 23.08 -22.11 12.61
CA TYR A 393 24.45 -22.59 12.54
C TYR A 393 24.55 -24.03 12.01
N ASN A 394 23.48 -24.52 11.39
CA ASN A 394 23.40 -25.91 10.96
C ASN A 394 24.50 -26.27 9.96
N GLY A 395 25.23 -27.34 10.28
CA GLY A 395 26.34 -27.83 9.45
C GLY A 395 27.64 -27.02 9.57
N LEU A 396 27.74 -26.09 10.52
CA LEU A 396 28.93 -25.27 10.77
C LEU A 396 29.64 -25.68 12.05
N GLU A 397 30.96 -25.51 12.10
CA GLU A 397 31.72 -25.73 13.34
C GLU A 397 31.46 -24.60 14.35
N ALA A 398 31.45 -24.94 15.64
CA ALA A 398 31.22 -23.98 16.73
C ALA A 398 32.24 -22.81 16.75
N SER A 399 33.44 -23.02 16.21
CA SER A 399 34.49 -21.99 16.12
C SER A 399 34.48 -21.18 14.82
N SER A 400 33.61 -21.53 13.86
CA SER A 400 33.54 -20.88 12.56
C SER A 400 33.02 -19.42 12.69
N PRO A 401 33.53 -18.46 11.90
CA PRO A 401 32.93 -17.13 11.82
C PRO A 401 31.70 -17.10 10.88
N LEU A 402 31.38 -18.20 10.21
CA LEU A 402 30.32 -18.29 9.21
C LEU A 402 28.96 -18.57 9.85
N PHE A 403 27.88 -18.16 9.20
CA PHE A 403 26.50 -18.42 9.63
C PHE A 403 25.56 -18.64 8.44
N ASN A 404 24.37 -19.19 8.67
CA ASN A 404 23.31 -19.26 7.68
C ASN A 404 22.26 -18.20 7.98
N LEU A 405 21.70 -17.59 6.93
CA LEU A 405 20.57 -16.66 7.06
C LEU A 405 19.41 -17.21 6.26
N SER A 406 18.25 -17.35 6.90
CA SER A 406 16.99 -17.70 6.25
C SER A 406 16.01 -16.55 6.40
N VAL A 407 15.38 -16.14 5.30
CA VAL A 407 14.41 -15.04 5.24
C VAL A 407 13.11 -15.55 4.63
N ARG A 408 11.98 -15.21 5.22
CA ARG A 408 10.64 -15.60 4.77
C ARG A 408 9.77 -14.39 4.54
N ASP A 409 9.03 -14.40 3.43
CA ASP A 409 7.90 -13.52 3.17
C ASP A 409 6.64 -14.18 3.74
N GLY A 410 6.07 -13.62 4.82
CA GLY A 410 4.87 -14.13 5.47
C GLY A 410 3.63 -14.13 4.56
N GLY A 411 3.56 -13.21 3.59
CA GLY A 411 2.42 -13.08 2.69
C GLY A 411 2.39 -14.08 1.56
N THR A 412 3.56 -14.41 1.01
CA THR A 412 3.67 -15.38 -0.10
C THR A 412 4.10 -16.77 0.38
N GLY A 413 4.72 -16.87 1.54
CA GLY A 413 5.36 -18.09 2.04
C GLY A 413 6.70 -18.42 1.37
N GLU A 414 7.23 -17.53 0.52
CA GLU A 414 8.54 -17.70 -0.11
C GLU A 414 9.66 -17.62 0.94
N VAL A 415 10.65 -18.51 0.83
CA VAL A 415 11.79 -18.59 1.75
C VAL A 415 13.09 -18.56 0.95
N GLU A 416 13.98 -17.65 1.31
CA GLU A 416 15.35 -17.57 0.80
C GLU A 416 16.32 -18.01 1.89
N THR A 417 17.16 -19.01 1.60
CA THR A 417 18.20 -19.49 2.53
C THR A 417 19.59 -19.31 1.94
N PHE A 418 20.48 -18.67 2.69
CA PHE A 418 21.85 -18.38 2.31
C PHE A 418 22.82 -19.07 3.27
N GLN A 419 23.57 -20.07 2.79
CA GLN A 419 24.41 -20.93 3.63
C GLN A 419 25.90 -20.58 3.61
N ASN A 420 26.56 -20.45 4.77
CA ASN A 420 27.99 -20.07 4.93
C ASN A 420 28.29 -18.59 4.64
N LEU A 421 27.45 -17.66 5.12
CA LEU A 421 27.68 -16.21 5.00
C LEU A 421 28.80 -15.76 5.94
N SER A 422 29.51 -14.69 5.56
CA SER A 422 30.55 -14.05 6.37
C SER A 422 30.28 -12.55 6.53
N VAL A 423 30.70 -12.00 7.67
CA VAL A 423 30.73 -10.55 7.92
C VAL A 423 32.02 -9.88 7.45
N ASP A 424 33.05 -10.65 7.06
CA ASP A 424 34.32 -10.12 6.56
C ASP A 424 34.20 -9.69 5.09
N GLU A 425 34.58 -8.43 4.79
CA GLU A 425 34.52 -7.84 3.45
C GLU A 425 35.43 -8.53 2.41
N ASN A 426 36.48 -9.19 2.88
CA ASN A 426 37.47 -9.89 2.05
C ASN A 426 37.00 -11.29 1.63
N GLU A 427 35.98 -11.82 2.30
CA GLU A 427 35.43 -13.13 1.99
C GLU A 427 34.54 -13.09 0.73
N THR A 428 34.59 -14.17 -0.05
CA THR A 428 33.76 -14.26 -1.28
C THR A 428 32.27 -14.31 -0.95
N ARG A 429 31.94 -14.87 0.23
CA ARG A 429 30.59 -15.02 0.77
C ARG A 429 30.19 -13.87 1.70
N TYR A 430 30.81 -12.70 1.53
CA TYR A 430 30.48 -11.49 2.30
C TYR A 430 28.99 -11.14 2.16
N ILE A 431 28.30 -11.02 3.29
CA ILE A 431 26.83 -10.91 3.37
C ILE A 431 26.27 -9.79 2.49
N LYS A 432 26.89 -8.61 2.47
CA LYS A 432 26.42 -7.48 1.66
C LYS A 432 26.41 -7.81 0.16
N LYS A 433 27.50 -8.42 -0.34
CA LYS A 433 27.65 -8.82 -1.75
C LYS A 433 26.67 -9.94 -2.12
N VAL A 434 26.46 -10.90 -1.23
CA VAL A 434 25.55 -12.03 -1.47
C VAL A 434 24.10 -11.54 -1.50
N LEU A 435 23.66 -10.76 -0.51
CA LEU A 435 22.28 -10.26 -0.48
C LEU A 435 21.98 -9.28 -1.62
N GLU A 436 22.93 -8.41 -1.99
CA GLU A 436 22.76 -7.49 -3.12
C GLU A 436 22.55 -8.22 -4.45
N LYS A 437 23.21 -9.36 -4.63
CA LYS A 437 23.18 -10.13 -5.87
C LYS A 437 22.07 -11.19 -5.92
N ASP A 438 21.89 -11.92 -4.83
CA ASP A 438 21.14 -13.18 -4.82
C ASP A 438 19.80 -13.09 -4.06
N SER A 439 19.57 -12.08 -3.21
CA SER A 439 18.30 -11.92 -2.49
C SER A 439 17.26 -11.11 -3.28
N GLN A 440 16.00 -11.54 -3.27
CA GLN A 440 14.85 -10.79 -3.77
C GLN A 440 14.05 -10.14 -2.62
N LEU A 441 14.24 -10.61 -1.39
CA LEU A 441 13.46 -10.18 -0.23
C LEU A 441 14.14 -9.07 0.58
N VAL A 442 15.46 -9.14 0.82
CA VAL A 442 16.13 -8.23 1.76
C VAL A 442 17.46 -7.68 1.22
N ARG A 443 17.88 -6.55 1.75
CA ARG A 443 19.21 -5.95 1.60
C ARG A 443 19.79 -5.70 2.98
N MET A 444 21.12 -5.57 3.05
CA MET A 444 21.78 -5.21 4.30
C MET A 444 21.71 -3.70 4.51
N LEU A 445 21.21 -3.28 5.67
CA LEU A 445 21.12 -1.88 6.07
C LEU A 445 22.39 -1.47 6.81
N GLY A 446 23.12 -0.49 6.28
CA GLY A 446 24.35 0.01 6.90
C GLY A 446 25.57 -0.88 6.68
N ASN A 447 26.30 -1.16 7.76
CA ASN A 447 27.49 -2.04 7.80
C ASN A 447 27.16 -3.32 8.56
N PRO A 448 27.74 -4.48 8.19
CA PRO A 448 27.49 -5.71 8.91
C PRO A 448 28.12 -5.65 10.30
N PRO A 449 27.64 -6.47 11.25
CA PRO A 449 28.19 -6.49 12.59
C PRO A 449 29.66 -6.92 12.58
N SER A 450 30.44 -6.43 13.55
CA SER A 450 31.87 -6.77 13.69
C SER A 450 32.12 -8.20 14.16
N ALA A 451 31.07 -8.92 14.57
CA ALA A 451 31.10 -10.29 15.02
C ALA A 451 30.02 -11.12 14.31
N ARG A 452 30.13 -12.46 14.42
CA ARG A 452 29.12 -13.40 13.92
C ARG A 452 27.78 -13.16 14.68
N PRO A 453 26.64 -12.99 13.99
CA PRO A 453 25.34 -12.81 14.63
C PRO A 453 24.90 -14.04 15.42
N GLU A 454 24.16 -13.86 16.52
CA GLU A 454 23.67 -14.94 17.38
C GLU A 454 22.64 -15.85 16.67
N GLU A 455 22.62 -17.14 17.03
CA GLU A 455 21.68 -18.13 16.49
C GLU A 455 20.31 -17.99 17.13
N ASN A 456 19.26 -18.06 16.31
CA ASN A 456 17.90 -18.09 16.81
C ASN A 456 17.54 -19.49 17.33
N PRO A 457 16.71 -19.59 18.39
CA PRO A 457 16.18 -20.85 18.86
C PRO A 457 15.50 -21.65 17.75
N SER A 458 15.64 -22.97 17.80
CA SER A 458 15.12 -23.90 16.79
C SER A 458 14.19 -24.97 17.37
N THR A 459 14.19 -25.15 18.70
CA THR A 459 13.39 -26.16 19.39
C THR A 459 12.43 -25.55 20.41
N TRP A 460 11.39 -26.30 20.79
CA TRP A 460 10.44 -25.85 21.82
C TRP A 460 11.13 -25.75 23.18
N GLU A 461 12.01 -26.70 23.47
CA GLU A 461 12.74 -26.81 24.74
C GLU A 461 13.65 -25.58 25.00
N GLU A 462 14.13 -24.92 23.95
CA GLU A 462 14.95 -23.71 24.04
C GLU A 462 14.14 -22.44 24.39
N ILE A 463 12.83 -22.45 24.13
CA ILE A 463 11.95 -21.29 24.30
C ILE A 463 10.91 -21.45 25.41
N GLU A 464 10.69 -22.67 25.92
CA GLU A 464 9.66 -22.98 26.92
C GLU A 464 9.84 -22.16 28.22
N ASP A 465 11.09 -21.91 28.61
CA ASP A 465 11.43 -21.12 29.80
C ASP A 465 11.20 -19.61 29.62
N GLN A 466 11.03 -19.14 28.37
CA GLN A 466 10.73 -17.74 28.06
C GLN A 466 9.23 -17.44 28.05
N ILE A 467 8.38 -18.47 28.15
CA ILE A 467 6.92 -18.38 28.06
C ILE A 467 6.30 -18.60 29.45
N ASP A 468 5.35 -17.74 29.81
CA ASP A 468 4.59 -17.84 31.06
C ASP A 468 3.84 -19.18 31.18
N GLU A 469 3.83 -19.76 32.38
CA GLU A 469 3.29 -21.10 32.62
C GLU A 469 1.81 -21.25 32.21
N GLY A 470 1.02 -20.17 32.31
CA GLY A 470 -0.39 -20.17 31.95
C GLY A 470 -0.68 -20.24 30.45
N SER A 471 0.25 -19.81 29.61
CA SER A 471 0.08 -19.70 28.14
C SER A 471 0.83 -20.78 27.34
N ARG A 472 1.68 -21.59 27.99
CA ARG A 472 2.53 -22.61 27.33
C ARG A 472 1.79 -23.54 26.38
N GLU A 473 0.62 -24.06 26.76
CA GLU A 473 -0.12 -25.00 25.89
C GLU A 473 -0.65 -24.34 24.61
N GLU A 474 -1.04 -23.07 24.68
CA GLU A 474 -1.49 -22.31 23.51
C GLU A 474 -0.31 -21.96 22.60
N GLU A 475 0.79 -21.48 23.17
CA GLU A 475 2.00 -21.14 22.41
C GLU A 475 2.65 -22.39 21.77
N LYS A 476 2.62 -23.54 22.45
CA LYS A 476 3.09 -24.82 21.89
C LYS A 476 2.30 -25.25 20.67
N LYS A 477 1.01 -24.93 20.62
CA LYS A 477 0.16 -25.19 19.46
C LYS A 477 0.54 -24.28 18.28
N LYS A 478 0.84 -23.01 18.54
CA LYS A 478 1.34 -22.06 17.51
C LYS A 478 2.71 -22.48 16.98
N PHE A 479 3.65 -22.83 17.86
CA PHE A 479 4.95 -23.37 17.46
C PHE A 479 4.84 -24.61 16.58
N LYS A 480 3.92 -25.54 16.88
CA LYS A 480 3.68 -26.72 16.02
C LYS A 480 3.15 -26.36 14.63
N ALA A 481 2.45 -25.25 14.48
CA ALA A 481 1.91 -24.79 13.20
C ALA A 481 2.95 -24.02 12.37
N GLU A 482 3.73 -23.16 13.02
CA GLU A 482 4.67 -22.23 12.35
C GLU A 482 6.11 -22.75 12.29
N GLY A 483 6.46 -23.68 13.18
CA GLY A 483 7.79 -24.26 13.31
C GLY A 483 8.84 -23.20 13.63
N VAL A 484 9.95 -23.24 12.88
CA VAL A 484 11.08 -22.31 13.03
C VAL A 484 10.75 -20.84 12.69
N TRP A 485 9.55 -20.57 12.19
CA TRP A 485 9.08 -19.21 11.88
C TRP A 485 8.20 -18.62 12.97
N TYR A 486 8.02 -19.35 14.07
CA TYR A 486 7.35 -18.84 15.27
C TYR A 486 8.08 -17.61 15.83
N GLU A 487 7.35 -16.80 16.59
CA GLU A 487 7.79 -15.46 17.00
C GLU A 487 9.07 -15.45 17.82
N LEU A 488 9.27 -16.45 18.69
CA LEU A 488 10.49 -16.58 19.49
C LEU A 488 11.66 -17.24 18.73
N CYS A 489 11.41 -17.81 17.54
CA CYS A 489 12.41 -18.54 16.74
C CYS A 489 12.88 -17.77 15.49
N SER A 490 12.30 -16.59 15.25
CA SER A 490 12.60 -15.74 14.10
C SER A 490 12.24 -14.29 14.41
N ASN A 491 12.99 -13.34 13.89
CA ASN A 491 12.73 -11.92 14.10
C ASN A 491 11.84 -11.38 12.97
N GLY A 492 10.76 -10.68 13.33
CA GLY A 492 9.87 -10.00 12.38
C GLY A 492 10.15 -8.49 12.32
N VAL A 493 9.38 -7.79 11.48
CA VAL A 493 9.41 -6.32 11.42
C VAL A 493 8.61 -5.72 12.58
N GLU A 494 9.30 -5.02 13.47
CA GLU A 494 8.69 -4.26 14.56
C GLU A 494 7.82 -3.11 14.05
N PRO A 495 6.76 -2.69 14.77
CA PRO A 495 5.86 -1.61 14.35
C PRO A 495 6.59 -0.34 13.87
N ILE A 496 7.60 0.12 14.61
CA ILE A 496 8.40 1.33 14.28
C ILE A 496 9.26 1.20 13.01
N ASN A 497 9.49 -0.03 12.56
CA ASN A 497 10.29 -0.36 11.40
C ASN A 497 9.44 -0.76 10.19
N ARG A 498 8.12 -0.60 10.27
CA ARG A 498 7.20 -0.91 9.17
C ARG A 498 7.27 0.14 8.06
N ALA A 499 7.03 -0.32 6.85
CA ALA A 499 6.86 0.52 5.67
C ALA A 499 5.40 0.63 5.25
N GLY A 500 5.10 1.73 4.56
CA GLY A 500 3.83 1.93 3.87
C GLY A 500 3.98 1.79 2.36
N ASP A 501 2.84 1.76 1.66
CA ASP A 501 2.80 1.62 0.20
C ASP A 501 3.08 2.93 -0.55
N GLY A 502 3.29 4.03 0.17
CA GLY A 502 3.45 5.38 -0.37
C GLY A 502 2.12 6.03 -0.75
N ASP A 503 2.19 7.26 -1.25
CA ASP A 503 1.05 8.04 -1.68
C ASP A 503 0.53 7.61 -3.07
N PRO A 504 -0.70 8.00 -3.46
CA PRO A 504 -1.16 7.86 -4.83
C PRO A 504 -0.20 8.51 -5.83
N LEU A 505 -0.07 7.92 -7.02
CA LEU A 505 0.81 8.46 -8.06
C LEU A 505 0.28 9.80 -8.59
N GLU A 506 1.21 10.68 -8.90
CA GLU A 506 0.98 11.99 -9.51
C GLU A 506 1.70 12.11 -10.86
N SER A 507 1.33 13.14 -11.62
CA SER A 507 1.86 13.34 -12.97
C SER A 507 3.38 13.54 -13.04
N ASN A 508 3.99 14.10 -12.00
CA ASN A 508 5.44 14.28 -11.87
C ASN A 508 6.18 12.92 -11.81
N ASN A 509 5.62 11.91 -11.13
CA ASN A 509 6.22 10.58 -11.03
C ASN A 509 6.39 9.91 -12.42
N PHE A 510 5.58 10.30 -13.40
CA PHE A 510 5.70 9.81 -14.78
C PHE A 510 6.59 10.70 -15.66
N THR A 511 6.49 12.03 -15.50
CA THR A 511 6.96 12.99 -16.51
C THR A 511 8.30 13.64 -16.19
N GLU A 512 8.73 13.60 -14.93
CA GLU A 512 10.01 14.13 -14.49
C GLU A 512 11.11 13.05 -14.51
N GLY A 513 12.36 13.48 -14.32
CA GLY A 513 13.50 12.56 -14.19
C GLY A 513 14.06 11.97 -15.49
N GLU A 514 14.06 12.76 -16.58
CA GLU A 514 14.76 12.39 -17.84
C GLU A 514 16.26 12.15 -17.61
N GLY A 515 16.90 12.97 -16.77
CA GLY A 515 18.34 12.81 -16.43
C GLY A 515 18.63 11.55 -15.61
N ASP A 516 17.77 11.26 -14.63
CA ASP A 516 17.93 10.14 -13.69
C ASP A 516 17.33 8.82 -14.21
N LYS A 517 16.68 8.87 -15.37
CA LYS A 517 15.98 7.73 -16.00
C LYS A 517 14.94 7.12 -15.07
N THR A 518 14.03 7.96 -14.58
CA THR A 518 12.86 7.57 -13.76
C THR A 518 11.56 7.81 -14.54
N GLY A 519 10.43 7.32 -14.02
CA GLY A 519 9.14 7.52 -14.67
C GLY A 519 9.08 6.86 -16.05
N ILE A 520 8.61 7.61 -17.05
CA ILE A 520 8.60 7.16 -18.46
C ILE A 520 10.03 6.90 -18.97
N TYR A 521 11.01 7.66 -18.51
CA TYR A 521 12.41 7.56 -18.95
C TYR A 521 13.15 6.36 -18.35
N ALA A 522 12.58 5.68 -17.35
CA ALA A 522 13.10 4.39 -16.88
C ALA A 522 13.21 3.35 -18.00
N LEU A 523 12.33 3.44 -19.00
CA LEU A 523 12.38 2.60 -20.20
C LEU A 523 13.66 2.80 -21.04
N GLU A 524 14.49 3.81 -20.79
CA GLU A 524 15.82 3.93 -21.41
C GLU A 524 16.78 2.82 -20.99
N LYS A 525 16.56 2.22 -19.82
CA LYS A 525 17.31 1.05 -19.36
C LYS A 525 16.84 -0.24 -20.06
N ALA A 526 15.63 -0.25 -20.62
CA ALA A 526 15.11 -1.37 -21.39
C ALA A 526 15.62 -1.36 -22.84
N ASP A 527 16.02 -2.52 -23.35
CA ASP A 527 16.52 -2.66 -24.72
C ASP A 527 15.46 -2.28 -25.78
N LEU A 528 14.31 -2.96 -25.76
CA LEU A 528 13.24 -2.77 -26.75
C LEU A 528 11.86 -2.87 -26.11
N PHE A 529 10.97 -1.97 -26.52
CA PHE A 529 9.53 -2.11 -26.35
C PHE A 529 8.83 -1.57 -27.61
N ASN A 530 7.66 -2.11 -27.93
CA ASN A 530 6.91 -1.76 -29.14
C ASN A 530 5.58 -1.06 -28.83
N LEU A 531 4.98 -1.42 -27.69
CA LEU A 531 3.70 -0.90 -27.23
C LEU A 531 3.91 -0.27 -25.86
N LEU A 532 3.25 0.84 -25.57
CA LEU A 532 3.24 1.47 -24.25
C LEU A 532 1.80 1.58 -23.75
N CYS A 533 1.60 1.19 -22.50
CA CYS A 533 0.35 1.29 -21.77
C CYS A 533 0.62 2.00 -20.43
N ILE A 534 -0.19 3.01 -20.12
CA ILE A 534 -0.24 3.63 -18.79
C ILE A 534 -1.64 3.35 -18.25
N PRO A 535 -1.82 2.30 -17.44
CA PRO A 535 -3.09 2.00 -16.83
C PRO A 535 -3.58 3.16 -15.93
N PRO A 536 -4.90 3.33 -15.75
CA PRO A 536 -5.47 4.30 -14.82
C PRO A 536 -4.84 4.24 -13.42
N TYR A 537 -4.29 5.35 -12.94
CA TYR A 537 -3.68 5.42 -11.60
C TYR A 537 -4.36 6.45 -10.68
N LYS A 538 -5.27 7.28 -11.22
CA LYS A 538 -6.09 8.19 -10.43
C LYS A 538 -7.56 7.77 -10.43
N GLN A 539 -8.25 8.07 -9.34
CA GLN A 539 -9.71 8.11 -9.28
C GLN A 539 -10.13 9.58 -9.15
N ALA A 540 -10.15 10.30 -10.27
CA ALA A 540 -10.48 11.72 -10.28
C ALA A 540 -11.99 11.95 -10.38
N ALA A 541 -12.51 12.99 -9.72
CA ALA A 541 -13.93 13.32 -9.71
C ALA A 541 -14.48 13.70 -11.10
N ASP A 542 -13.62 14.21 -11.97
CA ASP A 542 -13.92 14.52 -13.37
C ASP A 542 -13.87 13.29 -14.29
N GLY A 543 -13.47 12.13 -13.75
CA GLY A 543 -13.32 10.87 -14.48
C GLY A 543 -12.09 10.83 -15.40
N LEU A 544 -11.12 11.74 -15.23
CA LEU A 544 -9.85 11.74 -15.94
C LEU A 544 -8.79 10.98 -15.12
N ASP A 545 -8.63 9.69 -15.41
CA ASP A 545 -7.79 8.80 -14.60
C ASP A 545 -6.29 8.87 -14.92
N VAL A 546 -5.94 9.50 -16.04
CA VAL A 546 -4.57 9.76 -16.50
C VAL A 546 -4.56 11.15 -17.12
N GLU A 547 -3.76 12.06 -16.57
CA GLU A 547 -3.69 13.43 -17.04
C GLU A 547 -3.13 13.52 -18.47
N THR A 548 -3.63 14.49 -19.24
CA THR A 548 -3.21 14.71 -20.63
C THR A 548 -1.72 15.01 -20.78
N GLY A 549 -1.13 15.71 -19.81
CA GLY A 549 0.31 15.99 -19.80
C GLY A 549 1.16 14.72 -19.74
N VAL A 550 0.71 13.70 -19.00
CA VAL A 550 1.37 12.39 -18.95
C VAL A 550 1.23 11.66 -20.29
N ILE A 551 0.03 11.66 -20.86
CA ILE A 551 -0.23 11.07 -22.17
C ILE A 551 0.63 11.73 -23.26
N ASP A 552 0.71 13.07 -23.28
CA ASP A 552 1.50 13.82 -24.27
C ASP A 552 2.99 13.50 -24.19
N LYS A 553 3.54 13.44 -22.97
CA LYS A 553 4.93 13.03 -22.74
C LYS A 553 5.17 11.59 -23.19
N ALA A 554 4.25 10.67 -22.87
CA ALA A 554 4.32 9.28 -23.31
C ALA A 554 4.24 9.14 -24.84
N ILE A 555 3.39 9.91 -25.51
CA ILE A 555 3.29 9.94 -26.98
C ILE A 555 4.60 10.42 -27.59
N ALA A 556 5.14 11.54 -27.11
CA ALA A 556 6.41 12.07 -27.60
C ALA A 556 7.56 11.08 -27.37
N TYR A 557 7.56 10.38 -26.23
CA TYR A 557 8.53 9.33 -25.93
C TYR A 557 8.39 8.13 -26.88
N CYS A 558 7.16 7.68 -27.14
CA CYS A 558 6.86 6.63 -28.11
C CYS A 558 7.32 6.99 -29.54
N GLU A 559 7.21 8.25 -29.95
CA GLU A 559 7.74 8.71 -31.24
C GLU A 559 9.27 8.61 -31.30
N LYS A 560 9.97 9.03 -30.24
CA LYS A 560 11.44 8.91 -30.13
C LYS A 560 11.89 7.44 -30.14
N ARG A 561 11.18 6.56 -29.43
CA ARG A 561 11.51 5.13 -29.27
C ARG A 561 10.92 4.23 -30.34
N ARG A 562 10.25 4.78 -31.36
CA ARG A 562 9.56 4.01 -32.41
C ARG A 562 8.54 3.00 -31.87
N ALA A 563 7.86 3.35 -30.78
CA ALA A 563 6.80 2.58 -30.16
C ALA A 563 5.41 3.19 -30.40
N MET A 564 4.35 2.46 -30.08
CA MET A 564 2.96 2.90 -30.18
C MET A 564 2.29 2.95 -28.81
N MET A 565 1.70 4.09 -28.46
CA MET A 565 0.92 4.28 -27.24
C MET A 565 -0.51 3.78 -27.43
N ILE A 566 -0.98 2.95 -26.51
CA ILE A 566 -2.37 2.51 -26.42
C ILE A 566 -3.03 3.32 -25.31
N ILE A 567 -3.98 4.18 -25.69
CA ILE A 567 -4.65 5.11 -24.79
C ILE A 567 -6.03 4.54 -24.43
N ASP A 568 -6.30 4.48 -23.12
CA ASP A 568 -7.62 4.13 -22.62
C ASP A 568 -8.57 5.33 -22.69
N SER A 569 -9.84 5.07 -22.96
CA SER A 569 -10.89 6.05 -22.71
C SER A 569 -10.96 6.38 -21.20
N PRO A 570 -11.04 7.65 -20.79
CA PRO A 570 -11.27 8.06 -19.40
C PRO A 570 -12.51 7.38 -18.78
N SER A 571 -12.51 7.13 -17.47
CA SER A 571 -13.64 6.53 -16.73
C SER A 571 -14.90 7.40 -16.80
N GLY A 572 -14.73 8.71 -17.00
CA GLY A 572 -15.80 9.67 -17.24
C GLY A 572 -16.57 9.43 -18.55
N TRP A 573 -16.03 8.68 -19.51
CA TRP A 573 -16.72 8.39 -20.78
C TRP A 573 -17.78 7.31 -20.60
N LYS A 574 -18.99 7.74 -20.22
CA LYS A 574 -20.13 6.84 -19.92
C LYS A 574 -21.12 6.75 -21.08
N LYS A 575 -21.00 7.61 -22.09
CA LYS A 575 -21.81 7.59 -23.33
C LYS A 575 -20.99 8.12 -24.51
N LYS A 576 -21.52 7.94 -25.74
CA LYS A 576 -20.84 8.35 -26.98
C LYS A 576 -20.47 9.84 -27.02
N GLU A 577 -21.30 10.71 -26.44
CA GLU A 577 -21.09 12.16 -26.49
C GLU A 577 -19.88 12.60 -25.66
N ASP A 578 -19.62 11.88 -24.57
CA ASP A 578 -18.42 12.11 -23.75
C ASP A 578 -17.17 11.77 -24.56
N ALA A 579 -17.19 10.66 -25.30
CA ALA A 579 -16.10 10.28 -26.20
C ALA A 579 -15.90 11.29 -27.34
N LYS A 580 -16.99 11.74 -27.96
CA LYS A 580 -16.98 12.70 -29.07
C LYS A 580 -16.43 14.07 -28.67
N SER A 581 -16.73 14.53 -27.45
CA SER A 581 -16.24 15.82 -26.94
C SER A 581 -14.86 15.70 -26.30
N GLY A 582 -14.61 14.62 -25.56
CA GLY A 582 -13.37 14.38 -24.82
C GLY A 582 -12.16 14.08 -25.69
N ILE A 583 -12.36 13.56 -26.91
CA ILE A 583 -11.27 13.17 -27.83
C ILE A 583 -10.26 14.28 -28.12
N ASN A 584 -10.64 15.54 -28.01
CA ASN A 584 -9.75 16.68 -28.28
C ASN A 584 -8.94 17.12 -27.05
N ASN A 585 -9.45 16.87 -25.84
CA ASN A 585 -8.93 17.50 -24.62
C ASN A 585 -8.58 16.53 -23.48
N GLN A 586 -8.90 15.23 -23.60
CA GLN A 586 -8.76 14.25 -22.52
C GLN A 586 -7.86 13.06 -22.86
N VAL A 587 -7.37 12.96 -24.10
CA VAL A 587 -6.58 11.80 -24.59
C VAL A 587 -5.31 12.23 -25.32
N GLY A 588 -4.76 13.38 -24.90
CA GLY A 588 -3.53 13.95 -25.44
C GLY A 588 -3.61 14.39 -26.91
N SER A 589 -2.47 14.84 -27.39
CA SER A 589 -2.21 15.35 -28.72
C SER A 589 -2.40 14.31 -29.81
N THR A 590 -2.70 14.81 -31.00
CA THR A 590 -2.92 13.99 -32.19
C THR A 590 -1.58 13.49 -32.73
N SER A 591 -1.33 12.18 -32.62
CA SER A 591 -0.10 11.54 -33.11
C SER A 591 -0.35 10.29 -33.96
N LYS A 592 0.58 10.00 -34.89
CA LYS A 592 0.62 8.75 -35.65
C LYS A 592 0.99 7.55 -34.78
N ASN A 593 1.69 7.76 -33.67
CA ASN A 593 2.15 6.72 -32.76
C ASN A 593 1.19 6.49 -31.58
N ALA A 594 -0.06 6.92 -31.67
CA ALA A 594 -1.05 6.76 -30.61
C ALA A 594 -2.38 6.25 -31.16
N ALA A 595 -3.10 5.44 -30.36
CA ALA A 595 -4.45 4.98 -30.67
C ALA A 595 -5.29 4.90 -29.40
N VAL A 596 -6.53 5.43 -29.46
CA VAL A 596 -7.47 5.41 -28.34
C VAL A 596 -8.52 4.33 -28.53
N PHE A 597 -8.90 3.64 -27.45
CA PHE A 597 -9.92 2.59 -27.44
C PHE A 597 -11.05 2.93 -26.48
N PHE A 598 -12.29 2.75 -26.94
CA PHE A 598 -13.52 3.02 -26.21
C PHE A 598 -14.58 2.00 -26.63
N PRO A 599 -15.50 1.56 -25.77
CA PRO A 599 -15.62 1.79 -24.33
C PRO A 599 -14.66 0.94 -23.48
N ARG A 600 -14.77 1.10 -22.16
CA ARG A 600 -14.10 0.25 -21.16
C ARG A 600 -14.70 -1.15 -21.07
N LEU A 601 -13.94 -2.04 -20.44
CA LEU A 601 -14.29 -3.45 -20.29
C LEU A 601 -15.04 -3.69 -18.98
N VAL A 602 -16.03 -4.57 -18.99
CA VAL A 602 -16.75 -5.00 -17.78
C VAL A 602 -16.38 -6.45 -17.47
N MET A 603 -15.75 -6.67 -16.33
CA MET A 603 -15.11 -7.94 -15.94
C MET A 603 -15.30 -8.22 -14.45
N PRO A 604 -15.22 -9.49 -14.01
CA PRO A 604 -15.25 -9.82 -12.58
C PRO A 604 -13.91 -9.44 -11.93
N ASN A 605 -13.96 -8.88 -10.73
CA ASN A 605 -12.79 -8.57 -9.90
C ASN A 605 -12.52 -9.72 -8.90
N PRO A 606 -11.45 -10.52 -9.08
CA PRO A 606 -11.14 -11.63 -8.17
C PRO A 606 -10.86 -11.20 -6.73
N LEU A 607 -10.42 -9.95 -6.52
CA LEU A 607 -10.12 -9.41 -5.18
C LEU A 607 -11.36 -8.97 -4.40
N LYS A 608 -12.52 -8.89 -5.06
CA LYS A 608 -13.80 -8.49 -4.46
C LYS A 608 -14.87 -9.54 -4.74
N GLU A 609 -14.58 -10.80 -4.43
CA GLU A 609 -15.53 -11.91 -4.58
C GLU A 609 -16.15 -12.03 -6.00
N ASN A 610 -15.39 -11.69 -7.03
CA ASN A 610 -15.84 -11.63 -8.44
C ASN A 610 -16.96 -10.62 -8.72
N GLN A 611 -17.07 -9.55 -7.93
CA GLN A 611 -17.92 -8.41 -8.25
C GLN A 611 -17.60 -7.84 -9.64
N ILE A 612 -18.65 -7.45 -10.36
CA ILE A 612 -18.53 -6.95 -11.73
C ILE A 612 -18.14 -5.47 -11.68
N GLU A 613 -16.95 -5.15 -12.22
CA GLU A 613 -16.40 -3.79 -12.25
C GLU A 613 -15.98 -3.38 -13.67
N VAL A 614 -15.70 -2.09 -13.83
CA VAL A 614 -15.26 -1.48 -15.10
C VAL A 614 -13.74 -1.30 -15.08
N PHE A 615 -13.07 -1.85 -16.09
CA PHE A 615 -11.61 -1.83 -16.23
C PHE A 615 -11.19 -1.15 -17.53
N ALA A 616 -9.98 -0.58 -17.52
CA ALA A 616 -9.30 -0.10 -18.71
C ALA A 616 -9.10 -1.23 -19.76
N ALA A 617 -8.97 -0.84 -21.02
CA ALA A 617 -8.87 -1.76 -22.15
C ALA A 617 -7.42 -1.96 -22.65
N CYS A 618 -6.47 -1.10 -22.27
CA CYS A 618 -5.11 -1.09 -22.84
C CYS A 618 -4.41 -2.44 -22.75
N GLY A 619 -4.50 -3.11 -21.59
CA GLY A 619 -3.93 -4.43 -21.37
C GLY A 619 -4.49 -5.48 -22.34
N ALA A 620 -5.82 -5.62 -22.37
CA ALA A 620 -6.48 -6.56 -23.27
C ALA A 620 -6.18 -6.25 -24.75
N VAL A 621 -6.24 -4.98 -25.16
CA VAL A 621 -5.96 -4.53 -26.53
C VAL A 621 -4.51 -4.78 -26.93
N ALA A 622 -3.55 -4.52 -26.05
CA ALA A 622 -2.14 -4.87 -26.28
C ALA A 622 -1.96 -6.38 -26.48
N GLY A 623 -2.71 -7.20 -25.73
CA GLY A 623 -2.74 -8.65 -25.93
C GLY A 623 -3.30 -9.05 -27.30
N ILE A 624 -4.35 -8.36 -27.78
CA ILE A 624 -4.89 -8.55 -29.15
C ILE A 624 -3.86 -8.19 -30.21
N PHE A 625 -3.09 -7.12 -30.01
CA PHE A 625 -2.02 -6.73 -30.94
C PHE A 625 -0.96 -7.84 -31.00
N ALA A 626 -0.48 -8.30 -29.85
CA ALA A 626 0.49 -9.39 -29.76
C ALA A 626 -0.01 -10.68 -30.43
N ARG A 627 -1.27 -11.05 -30.18
CA ARG A 627 -1.90 -12.24 -30.79
C ARG A 627 -2.06 -12.11 -32.30
N THR A 628 -2.40 -10.93 -32.80
CA THR A 628 -2.53 -10.69 -34.24
C THR A 628 -1.17 -10.74 -34.92
N ASP A 629 -0.15 -10.14 -34.32
CA ASP A 629 1.20 -10.14 -34.87
C ASP A 629 1.79 -11.55 -34.98
N SER A 630 1.65 -12.38 -33.95
CA SER A 630 2.20 -13.74 -33.94
C SER A 630 1.49 -14.68 -34.91
N THR A 631 0.23 -14.41 -35.25
CA THR A 631 -0.59 -15.27 -36.13
C THR A 631 -0.67 -14.79 -37.57
N ARG A 632 -0.65 -13.48 -37.80
CA ARG A 632 -0.94 -12.84 -39.09
C ARG A 632 0.08 -11.79 -39.52
N GLY A 633 1.04 -11.45 -38.67
CA GLY A 633 2.03 -10.41 -38.90
C GLY A 633 1.53 -9.00 -38.56
N VAL A 634 2.46 -8.09 -38.30
CA VAL A 634 2.21 -6.70 -37.84
C VAL A 634 1.41 -5.84 -38.84
N TRP A 635 1.43 -6.22 -40.12
CA TRP A 635 0.69 -5.55 -41.20
C TRP A 635 -0.81 -5.89 -41.22
N LYS A 636 -1.27 -6.86 -40.42
CA LYS A 636 -2.70 -7.17 -40.28
C LYS A 636 -3.32 -6.24 -39.23
N ALA A 637 -4.46 -5.63 -39.57
CA ALA A 637 -5.23 -4.85 -38.60
C ALA A 637 -5.64 -5.71 -37.38
N PRO A 638 -5.35 -5.28 -36.14
CA PRO A 638 -5.75 -5.97 -34.91
C PRO A 638 -7.22 -5.71 -34.55
N ALA A 639 -8.09 -5.81 -35.55
CA ALA A 639 -9.52 -5.54 -35.47
C ALA A 639 -10.31 -6.49 -36.39
N GLY A 640 -11.61 -6.59 -36.13
CA GLY A 640 -12.55 -7.45 -36.85
C GLY A 640 -13.00 -8.65 -36.02
N LEU A 641 -13.61 -9.64 -36.69
CA LEU A 641 -14.24 -10.79 -36.02
C LEU A 641 -13.23 -11.72 -35.31
N GLU A 642 -11.96 -11.71 -35.70
CA GLU A 642 -10.89 -12.50 -35.07
C GLU A 642 -10.31 -11.81 -33.80
N ALA A 643 -10.58 -10.52 -33.62
CA ALA A 643 -10.04 -9.70 -32.53
C ALA A 643 -10.90 -9.81 -31.25
N VAL A 644 -11.19 -11.04 -30.83
CA VAL A 644 -12.06 -11.35 -29.68
C VAL A 644 -11.36 -11.09 -28.35
N LEU A 645 -12.01 -10.30 -27.50
CA LEU A 645 -11.58 -10.00 -26.13
C LEU A 645 -11.96 -11.17 -25.21
N LYS A 646 -10.96 -11.77 -24.58
CA LYS A 646 -11.13 -12.86 -23.61
C LYS A 646 -11.31 -12.29 -22.20
N GLY A 647 -12.15 -12.95 -21.40
CA GLY A 647 -12.46 -12.54 -20.02
C GLY A 647 -13.52 -11.44 -19.88
N VAL A 648 -14.02 -10.89 -20.99
CA VAL A 648 -14.93 -9.74 -20.99
C VAL A 648 -16.42 -10.15 -20.98
N ILE A 649 -17.12 -9.78 -19.91
CA ILE A 649 -18.54 -10.04 -19.72
C ILE A 649 -19.39 -9.06 -20.54
N ALA A 650 -19.06 -7.77 -20.48
CA ALA A 650 -19.77 -6.72 -21.20
C ALA A 650 -18.83 -5.55 -21.53
N LEU A 651 -19.35 -4.59 -22.27
CA LEU A 651 -18.69 -3.32 -22.55
C LEU A 651 -19.43 -2.23 -21.77
N SER A 652 -18.72 -1.25 -21.22
CA SER A 652 -19.35 -0.23 -20.36
C SER A 652 -20.40 0.60 -21.09
N VAL A 653 -20.23 0.79 -22.40
CA VAL A 653 -21.20 1.48 -23.27
C VAL A 653 -21.56 0.56 -24.45
N PRO A 654 -22.80 0.06 -24.55
CA PRO A 654 -23.23 -0.67 -25.72
C PRO A 654 -23.42 0.31 -26.88
N LEU A 655 -22.56 0.24 -27.89
CA LEU A 655 -22.68 1.09 -29.07
C LEU A 655 -23.63 0.46 -30.10
N THR A 656 -24.20 1.28 -30.98
CA THR A 656 -24.91 0.89 -32.21
C THR A 656 -24.06 1.18 -33.46
N ASP A 657 -24.43 0.62 -34.62
CA ASP A 657 -23.70 0.86 -35.87
C ASP A 657 -23.68 2.36 -36.28
N PRO A 658 -24.79 3.13 -36.18
CA PRO A 658 -24.77 4.58 -36.43
C PRO A 658 -23.84 5.34 -35.48
N GLU A 659 -23.84 5.01 -34.19
CA GLU A 659 -22.99 5.69 -33.21
C GLU A 659 -21.51 5.40 -33.45
N ASN A 660 -21.16 4.16 -33.81
CA ASN A 660 -19.81 3.82 -34.26
C ASN A 660 -19.42 4.62 -35.53
N GLY A 661 -20.38 4.85 -36.44
CA GLY A 661 -20.20 5.69 -37.62
C GLY A 661 -19.90 7.15 -37.33
N GLU A 662 -20.27 7.66 -36.15
CA GLU A 662 -19.91 9.01 -35.70
C GLU A 662 -18.53 9.07 -35.02
N LEU A 663 -18.14 8.02 -34.28
CA LEU A 663 -16.90 7.99 -33.51
C LEU A 663 -15.67 7.58 -34.33
N ASN A 664 -15.83 6.63 -35.25
CA ASN A 664 -14.71 6.12 -36.06
C ASN A 664 -14.05 7.21 -36.92
N PRO A 665 -14.79 8.16 -37.55
CA PRO A 665 -14.21 9.31 -38.26
C PRO A 665 -13.32 10.21 -37.41
N LEU A 666 -13.47 10.20 -36.08
CA LEU A 666 -12.66 10.98 -35.14
C LEU A 666 -11.39 10.25 -34.68
N GLY A 667 -11.11 9.06 -35.23
CA GLY A 667 -9.98 8.22 -34.84
C GLY A 667 -10.20 7.46 -33.51
N ILE A 668 -11.44 7.29 -33.07
CA ILE A 668 -11.78 6.52 -31.86
C ILE A 668 -12.04 5.06 -32.26
N ASN A 669 -11.23 4.14 -31.73
CA ASN A 669 -11.40 2.72 -32.01
C ASN A 669 -12.46 2.11 -31.09
N CYS A 670 -13.61 1.77 -31.67
CA CYS A 670 -14.72 1.24 -30.90
C CYS A 670 -14.57 -0.26 -30.61
N LEU A 671 -14.80 -0.65 -29.35
CA LEU A 671 -15.05 -2.03 -28.95
C LEU A 671 -16.54 -2.33 -29.14
N ARG A 672 -16.87 -3.49 -29.72
CA ARG A 672 -18.23 -3.84 -30.14
C ARG A 672 -18.60 -5.24 -29.66
N ASN A 673 -19.89 -5.46 -29.43
CA ASN A 673 -20.44 -6.80 -29.32
C ASN A 673 -21.06 -7.22 -30.67
N ARG A 674 -20.57 -8.29 -31.28
CA ARG A 674 -21.04 -8.83 -32.57
C ARG A 674 -21.31 -10.33 -32.44
N PRO A 675 -22.57 -10.76 -32.28
CA PRO A 675 -22.93 -12.17 -32.39
C PRO A 675 -22.64 -12.70 -33.81
N PRO A 676 -22.03 -13.89 -33.99
CA PRO A 676 -21.65 -14.88 -32.97
C PRO A 676 -20.24 -14.70 -32.37
N ALA A 677 -19.41 -13.79 -32.88
CA ALA A 677 -18.00 -13.61 -32.46
C ALA A 677 -17.82 -13.10 -31.01
N GLY A 678 -18.82 -12.41 -30.46
CA GLY A 678 -18.78 -11.86 -29.10
C GLY A 678 -18.20 -10.45 -29.05
N LYS A 679 -17.38 -10.15 -28.03
CA LYS A 679 -16.84 -8.80 -27.79
C LYS A 679 -15.51 -8.67 -28.50
N ILE A 680 -15.41 -7.69 -29.38
CA ILE A 680 -14.30 -7.57 -30.33
C ILE A 680 -13.82 -6.14 -30.47
N VAL A 681 -12.54 -5.99 -30.85
CA VAL A 681 -11.99 -4.72 -31.32
C VAL A 681 -12.48 -4.45 -32.74
N TRP A 682 -13.15 -3.32 -32.97
CA TRP A 682 -13.81 -2.99 -34.25
C TRP A 682 -13.33 -1.66 -34.85
N GLY A 683 -12.10 -1.25 -34.54
CA GLY A 683 -11.44 -0.08 -35.11
C GLY A 683 -9.93 -0.29 -35.17
N SER A 684 -9.27 0.32 -36.15
CA SER A 684 -7.81 0.24 -36.30
C SER A 684 -7.17 1.54 -36.80
N ARG A 685 -7.67 2.68 -36.31
CA ARG A 685 -7.22 4.03 -36.62
C ARG A 685 -6.27 4.58 -35.55
N THR A 686 -5.29 5.36 -35.97
CA THR A 686 -4.40 6.14 -35.09
C THR A 686 -5.09 7.46 -34.70
N ARG A 687 -4.48 8.24 -33.80
CA ARG A 687 -5.01 9.57 -33.44
C ARG A 687 -4.97 10.57 -34.61
N VAL A 688 -4.07 10.41 -35.58
CA VAL A 688 -4.10 11.14 -36.87
C VAL A 688 -5.05 10.53 -37.89
N GLY A 689 -5.82 9.50 -37.50
CA GLY A 689 -6.78 8.82 -38.35
C GLY A 689 -8.13 9.51 -38.46
N ASP A 690 -8.23 10.74 -37.96
CA ASP A 690 -9.34 11.64 -38.25
C ASP A 690 -9.46 11.84 -39.76
N ASP A 691 -10.67 11.59 -40.29
CA ASP A 691 -10.95 11.68 -41.71
C ASP A 691 -10.69 13.10 -42.27
N MET A 692 -10.74 14.14 -41.43
CA MET A 692 -10.41 15.52 -41.80
C MET A 692 -8.91 15.77 -41.99
N LEU A 693 -8.03 14.97 -41.38
CA LEU A 693 -6.58 15.17 -41.45
C LEU A 693 -5.95 14.57 -42.72
N ALA A 694 -6.68 13.70 -43.43
CA ALA A 694 -6.23 13.03 -44.66
C ALA A 694 -4.82 12.40 -44.59
N SER A 695 -4.45 11.88 -43.42
CA SER A 695 -3.10 11.34 -43.16
C SER A 695 -2.85 9.99 -43.81
N GLU A 696 -1.65 9.80 -44.38
CA GLU A 696 -1.17 8.49 -44.84
C GLU A 696 -0.98 7.49 -43.69
N TRP A 697 -0.79 8.00 -42.46
CA TRP A 697 -0.59 7.23 -41.23
C TRP A 697 -1.88 6.97 -40.45
N LYS A 698 -3.03 7.08 -41.13
CA LYS A 698 -4.37 6.88 -40.54
C LYS A 698 -4.55 5.53 -39.85
N TYR A 699 -3.93 4.46 -40.36
CA TYR A 699 -4.18 3.10 -39.91
C TYR A 699 -3.07 2.54 -39.02
N ILE A 700 -3.47 1.92 -37.92
CA ILE A 700 -2.59 1.21 -36.97
C ILE A 700 -1.67 0.20 -37.67
N PRO A 701 -2.15 -0.76 -38.48
CA PRO A 701 -1.24 -1.73 -39.13
C PRO A 701 -0.23 -1.09 -40.07
N VAL A 702 -0.60 -0.01 -40.74
CA VAL A 702 0.29 0.73 -41.65
C VAL A 702 1.42 1.40 -40.86
N ARG A 703 1.08 2.08 -39.76
CA ARG A 703 2.10 2.72 -38.92
C ARG A 703 2.96 1.69 -38.18
N ARG A 704 2.37 0.62 -37.63
CA ARG A 704 3.11 -0.42 -36.92
C ARG A 704 4.07 -1.17 -37.84
N LEU A 705 3.69 -1.43 -39.09
CA LEU A 705 4.60 -1.97 -40.10
C LEU A 705 5.80 -1.03 -40.34
N ALA A 706 5.55 0.28 -40.47
CA ALA A 706 6.64 1.25 -40.63
C ALA A 706 7.58 1.28 -39.42
N LEU A 707 7.04 1.32 -38.20
CA LEU A 707 7.83 1.28 -36.97
C LEU A 707 8.69 0.02 -36.88
N TYR A 708 8.12 -1.14 -37.23
CA TYR A 708 8.84 -2.40 -37.27
C TYR A 708 9.98 -2.40 -38.31
N LEU A 709 9.74 -1.86 -39.50
CA LEU A 709 10.77 -1.71 -40.53
C LEU A 709 11.88 -0.75 -40.07
N GLU A 710 11.51 0.44 -39.59
CA GLU A 710 12.45 1.45 -39.12
C GLU A 710 13.38 0.88 -38.02
N GLU A 711 12.81 0.21 -37.02
CA GLU A 711 13.59 -0.33 -35.89
C GLU A 711 14.43 -1.55 -36.28
N THR A 712 13.88 -2.47 -37.07
CA THR A 712 14.63 -3.64 -37.58
C THR A 712 15.83 -3.19 -38.39
N LEU A 713 15.62 -2.28 -39.33
CA LEU A 713 16.67 -1.81 -40.23
C LEU A 713 17.70 -0.98 -39.47
N TYR A 714 17.28 -0.09 -38.57
CA TYR A 714 18.19 0.68 -37.72
C TYR A 714 19.16 -0.22 -36.94
N ARG A 715 18.65 -1.25 -36.25
CA ARG A 715 19.50 -2.16 -35.45
C ARG A 715 20.45 -2.99 -36.32
N ASN A 716 19.94 -3.55 -37.41
CA ASN A 716 20.69 -4.47 -38.26
C ASN A 716 21.66 -3.76 -39.23
N THR A 717 21.60 -2.44 -39.38
CA THR A 717 22.51 -1.67 -40.25
C THR A 717 23.61 -0.92 -39.48
N LYS A 718 23.66 -1.02 -38.15
CA LYS A 718 24.70 -0.34 -37.32
C LYS A 718 26.13 -0.72 -37.69
N TRP A 719 26.36 -1.90 -38.24
CA TRP A 719 27.69 -2.34 -38.67
C TRP A 719 28.27 -1.49 -39.81
N ALA A 720 27.43 -0.78 -40.57
CA ALA A 720 27.90 0.09 -41.66
C ALA A 720 28.64 1.34 -41.14
N VAL A 721 28.50 1.66 -39.86
CA VAL A 721 29.23 2.77 -39.24
C VAL A 721 30.72 2.42 -39.19
N PHE A 722 31.57 3.33 -39.66
CA PHE A 722 33.03 3.18 -39.82
C PHE A 722 33.51 2.26 -40.95
N GLU A 723 32.61 1.74 -41.79
CA GLU A 723 33.02 1.06 -43.03
C GLU A 723 33.42 2.09 -44.10
N PRO A 724 34.30 1.73 -45.06
CA PRO A 724 34.64 2.60 -46.19
C PRO A 724 33.39 3.00 -47.00
N ASN A 725 33.13 4.30 -47.12
CA ASN A 725 31.96 4.84 -47.80
C ASN A 725 32.13 4.84 -49.33
N ASP A 726 31.95 3.67 -49.95
CA ASP A 726 32.02 3.46 -51.39
C ASP A 726 31.03 2.36 -51.85
N GLU A 727 30.90 2.14 -53.16
CA GLU A 727 29.93 1.20 -53.78
C GLU A 727 29.93 -0.22 -53.15
N PRO A 728 31.06 -0.82 -52.71
CA PRO A 728 31.02 -2.10 -52.02
C PRO A 728 30.13 -2.11 -50.76
N LEU A 729 30.19 -1.06 -49.94
CA LEU A 729 29.34 -0.90 -48.76
C LEU A 729 27.87 -0.72 -49.18
N TRP A 730 27.62 0.15 -50.16
CA TRP A 730 26.27 0.43 -50.65
C TRP A 730 25.59 -0.81 -51.23
N SER A 731 26.34 -1.62 -51.98
CA SER A 731 25.87 -2.90 -52.52
C SER A 731 25.49 -3.89 -51.42
N GLN A 732 26.32 -4.03 -50.38
CA GLN A 732 26.02 -4.90 -49.23
C GLN A 732 24.74 -4.46 -48.49
N LEU A 733 24.58 -3.14 -48.26
CA LEU A 733 23.38 -2.58 -47.65
C LEU A 733 22.14 -2.87 -48.52
N ARG A 734 22.24 -2.63 -49.83
CA ARG A 734 21.14 -2.86 -50.78
C ARG A 734 20.72 -4.33 -50.83
N LEU A 735 21.67 -5.27 -50.84
CA LEU A 735 21.42 -6.71 -50.84
C LEU A 735 20.80 -7.19 -49.52
N SER A 736 21.34 -6.76 -48.39
CA SER A 736 20.88 -7.14 -47.05
C SER A 736 19.44 -6.68 -46.79
N ILE A 737 19.17 -5.39 -47.03
CA ILE A 737 17.83 -4.79 -46.87
C ILE A 737 16.88 -5.36 -47.94
N GLY A 738 17.33 -5.49 -49.19
CA GLY A 738 16.54 -6.05 -50.27
C GLY A 738 16.07 -7.48 -50.01
N SER A 739 16.94 -8.33 -49.44
CA SER A 739 16.59 -9.70 -49.04
C SER A 739 15.52 -9.73 -47.94
N PHE A 740 15.65 -8.87 -46.93
CA PHE A 740 14.66 -8.74 -45.86
C PHE A 740 13.29 -8.31 -46.37
N MET A 741 13.26 -7.25 -47.19
CA MET A 741 12.02 -6.75 -47.80
C MET A 741 11.38 -7.81 -48.72
N GLN A 742 12.18 -8.58 -49.46
CA GLN A 742 11.70 -9.70 -50.27
C GLN A 742 11.02 -10.78 -49.43
N ASN A 743 11.56 -11.08 -48.25
CA ASN A 743 10.97 -12.06 -47.34
C ASN A 743 9.61 -11.57 -46.80
N LEU A 744 9.51 -10.29 -46.44
CA LEU A 744 8.23 -9.69 -46.04
C LEU A 744 7.20 -9.67 -47.18
N PHE A 745 7.64 -9.37 -48.42
CA PHE A 745 6.78 -9.46 -49.59
C PHE A 745 6.22 -10.89 -49.78
N LYS A 746 7.08 -11.92 -49.65
CA LYS A 746 6.65 -13.33 -49.73
C LYS A 746 5.67 -13.72 -48.62
N GLN A 747 5.75 -13.10 -47.45
CA GLN A 747 4.81 -13.26 -46.35
C GLN A 747 3.50 -12.48 -46.55
N GLY A 748 3.41 -11.67 -47.62
CA GLY A 748 2.23 -10.87 -47.93
C GLY A 748 2.13 -9.58 -47.11
N ALA A 749 3.25 -9.01 -46.66
CA ALA A 749 3.26 -7.77 -45.89
C ALA A 749 2.95 -6.50 -46.70
N PHE A 750 3.17 -6.55 -48.01
CA PHE A 750 3.07 -5.41 -48.91
C PHE A 750 1.99 -5.62 -49.97
N GLN A 751 1.44 -4.51 -50.47
CA GLN A 751 0.54 -4.50 -51.62
C GLN A 751 1.36 -4.64 -52.92
N GLY A 752 0.81 -5.33 -53.92
CA GLY A 752 1.41 -5.47 -55.24
C GLY A 752 1.56 -6.92 -55.67
N SER A 753 1.56 -7.17 -56.98
CA SER A 753 1.76 -8.52 -57.55
C SER A 753 3.23 -8.84 -57.83
N SER A 754 4.09 -7.82 -57.93
CA SER A 754 5.54 -7.96 -58.12
C SER A 754 6.33 -7.23 -57.04
N PRO A 755 7.56 -7.66 -56.70
CA PRO A 755 8.41 -6.97 -55.73
C PRO A 755 8.65 -5.49 -56.06
N LYS A 756 8.73 -5.13 -57.35
CA LYS A 756 8.95 -3.75 -57.82
C LYS A 756 7.78 -2.81 -57.51
N ASP A 757 6.56 -3.34 -57.47
CA ASP A 757 5.37 -2.58 -57.11
C ASP A 757 5.22 -2.47 -55.57
N ALA A 758 5.81 -3.43 -54.85
CA ALA A 758 5.63 -3.59 -53.42
C ALA A 758 6.67 -2.84 -52.57
N TYR A 759 7.93 -2.80 -53.00
CA TYR A 759 8.98 -2.08 -52.29
C TYR A 759 10.14 -1.72 -53.21
N PHE A 760 10.96 -0.75 -52.78
CA PHE A 760 12.25 -0.48 -53.38
C PHE A 760 13.29 -0.17 -52.31
N VAL A 761 14.54 -0.50 -52.62
CA VAL A 761 15.71 -0.18 -51.80
C VAL A 761 16.76 0.42 -52.72
N LYS A 762 17.12 1.67 -52.48
CA LYS A 762 18.11 2.40 -53.27
C LYS A 762 19.20 2.95 -52.36
N CYS A 763 20.45 2.65 -52.70
CA CYS A 763 21.64 3.13 -52.02
C CYS A 763 22.73 3.13 -53.07
N ASP A 764 22.97 4.26 -53.73
CA ASP A 764 23.90 4.41 -54.84
C ASP A 764 24.35 5.88 -54.94
N LYS A 765 25.15 6.20 -55.96
CA LYS A 765 25.59 7.58 -56.25
C LYS A 765 24.48 8.59 -56.55
N GLU A 766 23.25 8.13 -56.81
CA GLU A 766 22.10 9.02 -57.01
C GLU A 766 21.43 9.36 -55.67
N THR A 767 21.55 8.50 -54.66
CA THR A 767 21.09 8.80 -53.29
C THR A 767 22.17 9.45 -52.44
N THR A 768 23.44 9.09 -52.64
CA THR A 768 24.60 9.59 -51.90
C THR A 768 25.52 10.39 -52.82
N THR A 769 25.52 11.71 -52.67
CA THR A 769 26.32 12.61 -53.51
C THR A 769 27.78 12.65 -53.05
N GLN A 770 28.70 13.16 -53.87
CA GLN A 770 30.10 13.34 -53.46
C GLN A 770 30.22 14.20 -52.19
N TYR A 771 29.37 15.23 -52.05
CA TYR A 771 29.30 16.07 -50.86
C TYR A 771 28.89 15.29 -49.59
N ASP A 772 28.01 14.29 -49.73
CA ASP A 772 27.63 13.41 -48.63
C ASP A 772 28.79 12.47 -48.26
N ILE A 773 29.48 11.92 -49.26
CA ILE A 773 30.64 11.04 -49.07
C ILE A 773 31.75 11.76 -48.30
N ASP A 774 32.07 13.00 -48.70
CA ASP A 774 33.11 13.82 -48.07
C ASP A 774 32.78 14.13 -46.59
N ARG A 775 31.50 14.04 -46.20
CA ARG A 775 31.00 14.21 -44.81
C ARG A 775 30.77 12.88 -44.08
N GLY A 776 31.09 11.75 -44.71
CA GLY A 776 30.87 10.42 -44.14
C GLY A 776 29.40 10.01 -44.04
N ILE A 777 28.52 10.60 -44.86
CA ILE A 777 27.08 10.30 -44.89
C ILE A 777 26.79 9.27 -45.98
N VAL A 778 25.97 8.26 -45.65
CA VAL A 778 25.40 7.28 -46.59
C VAL A 778 23.89 7.43 -46.58
N ASN A 779 23.29 7.66 -47.74
CA ASN A 779 21.84 7.84 -47.87
C ASN A 779 21.18 6.60 -48.47
N ILE A 780 20.36 5.93 -47.65
CA ILE A 780 19.59 4.75 -48.06
C ILE A 780 18.13 5.17 -48.19
N MET A 781 17.57 5.05 -49.39
CA MET A 781 16.16 5.33 -49.65
C MET A 781 15.38 4.02 -49.75
N ILE A 782 14.35 3.91 -48.91
CA ILE A 782 13.52 2.71 -48.81
C ILE A 782 12.07 3.14 -48.95
N GLY A 783 11.35 2.51 -49.88
CA GLY A 783 9.91 2.70 -50.01
C GLY A 783 9.20 1.35 -49.97
N PHE A 784 7.96 1.36 -49.48
CA PHE A 784 7.10 0.18 -49.42
C PHE A 784 5.64 0.58 -49.64
N ALA A 785 4.85 -0.32 -50.20
CA ALA A 785 3.42 -0.18 -50.41
C ALA A 785 2.66 -0.94 -49.31
N PRO A 786 2.10 -0.26 -48.29
CA PRO A 786 1.42 -0.93 -47.20
C PRO A 786 0.04 -1.48 -47.60
N LEU A 787 -0.38 -2.55 -46.94
CA LEU A 787 -1.76 -3.04 -47.03
C LEU A 787 -2.71 -2.14 -46.23
N LYS A 788 -3.63 -1.47 -46.92
CA LYS A 788 -4.72 -0.71 -46.27
C LYS A 788 -5.87 -1.66 -45.92
N PRO A 789 -6.40 -1.64 -44.67
CA PRO A 789 -7.50 -2.52 -44.29
C PRO A 789 -8.80 -2.13 -45.01
N ALA A 790 -9.60 -3.12 -45.39
CA ALA A 790 -10.94 -2.91 -45.93
C ALA A 790 -11.93 -2.67 -44.78
N GLU A 791 -12.25 -1.40 -44.50
CA GLU A 791 -13.23 -1.02 -43.46
C GLU A 791 -14.70 -1.12 -43.93
N PHE A 792 -14.94 -1.02 -45.24
CA PHE A 792 -16.29 -0.99 -45.82
C PHE A 792 -16.42 -2.01 -46.94
N VAL A 793 -17.47 -2.84 -46.89
CA VAL A 793 -17.86 -3.74 -47.97
C VAL A 793 -19.25 -3.34 -48.44
N ILE A 794 -19.35 -2.84 -49.68
CA ILE A 794 -20.63 -2.40 -50.26
C ILE A 794 -21.15 -3.49 -51.20
N LEU A 795 -22.22 -4.16 -50.81
CA LEU A 795 -22.94 -5.10 -51.67
C LEU A 795 -23.94 -4.33 -52.54
N LYS A 796 -23.73 -4.31 -53.86
CA LYS A 796 -24.65 -3.70 -54.82
C LYS A 796 -25.45 -4.80 -55.51
N PHE A 797 -26.75 -4.87 -55.24
CA PHE A 797 -27.66 -5.81 -55.89
C PHE A 797 -28.32 -5.13 -57.09
N GLN A 798 -28.20 -5.74 -58.28
CA GLN A 798 -28.91 -5.32 -59.48
C GLN A 798 -29.76 -6.49 -59.98
N GLN A 799 -31.06 -6.28 -60.13
CA GLN A 799 -31.93 -7.23 -60.79
C GLN A 799 -31.66 -7.18 -62.29
N ILE A 800 -31.17 -8.28 -62.87
CA ILE A 800 -31.07 -8.41 -64.33
C ILE A 800 -32.49 -8.62 -64.86
N ALA A 801 -33.05 -7.63 -65.54
CA ALA A 801 -34.26 -7.81 -66.33
C ALA A 801 -33.91 -8.67 -67.57
N GLY A 802 -34.67 -9.73 -67.81
CA GLY A 802 -34.35 -10.77 -68.80
C GLY A 802 -34.13 -10.22 -70.21
N GLN A 803 -33.10 -10.74 -70.87
CA GLN A 803 -33.03 -10.76 -72.33
C GLN A 803 -34.19 -11.65 -72.81
N SER A 804 -35.18 -11.04 -73.44
CA SER A 804 -36.23 -11.73 -74.20
C SER A 804 -35.67 -12.42 -75.43
#